data_AF-A0A1V5UJ56-F1
#
_entry.id   AF-A0A1V5UJ56-F1
#
_cell.length_a   1.000
_cell.length_b   1.000
_cell.length_c   1.000
_cell.angle_alpha   90.00
_cell.angle_beta   90.00
_cell.angle_gamma   90.00
#
_symmetry.space_group_name_H-M   'P 1'
#
loop_
_entity.id
_entity.type
_entity.pdbx_description
1 polymer ?
#
loop_
_entity_poly.entity_id
_entity_poly.type
_entity_poly.pdbx_seq_one_letter_code
_entity_poly.pdbx_strand_id
1 'polypeptide(L)'
;MLNEERKKLLFNFINSFTVKAVNLNRLKLSLMLAVIAWTATISFIFIDAAFKVGPAYVSYYRFATAAALALFGVFYYYFAVFKKPSASEAARHIEKIDPCHNYLSTSIEIGETEIEKYGFSAPLYEHTQQAAAEHYLQKDVSIYIDYSPLKKLFYVLGILAVTSAIIFSQPDGLKRLNKLWPEIAGLFMPRPLEIISANRDFTSYVDEEIDFEFGFSRNEPVEIHIQYTADERKDPYRQIVFDAPENNNDTRVYRLTQSPAQNGAYKYSLKLPAPSYNFYYRARSLASDSFSPSYFVSCRRRPEVTRINASYRFPEYTRIASMVEENVTSISGLFMSEITLTAHSSAPLSSAKIVFAGNRSLVMAISPEGKAASAKFKLDKKDAYKIELTDKDGTKSRDGKFYDINVYEDRYPSCEIIEPAGVINAPYDRKIDVAVKARDDFAVSRLVLTYYKNEGDAESREITLHESGASEIFEKTVLDFSFMNFKPGEALFYFAEAYDNDDVSGPKSTRSAVNKIVFPTQFDEAVELEALYGSIETRLNKISADQKAIAEKIEKIDALQKQGAMNDYELKKNYENIARNQQNLMNEARELSADLKETLKKMENNVYIKPETLAKISEIQQKIEQMVSDDMKRLMGDINKNVERTKLSGEDIKKLSQNFDEKKLVEKFERLKELFSKAEKEQKLSTFMKELEFVLSKQEMVAENTEKAAPENAELNSVLAAEQRQAGENFDKAFANFEKNINDIGQISEGIKKAADDALNSLKKDEVSAAMKKAADDLSKNSPGEAFGDQKKAAESMKRNLENLKKAFDDFKDKNKKELLEALSKLISVANAMSRFEMEIIRDFSALHGLMRPATNDKFVDALDGVSEKCLEMSNASRDMAVELTRLSKKTILIDSAHIAVAGSIIRHFARIKPMLAERDFTGVINASGQLYHDISILNMMLLDIFDIINSSKSGSNMDQLMSMIKKQAEAQARLNAKTKEMMKKAGENGMPQLSDDALKSLAFEQQMIRRSLERMIDAMDPDSEPARRLRELRSEMQNLEAEYLKKKVDSKVQSRQKILHERLLDMQQALFKEKQTTERKAERVKKYAPAPAAAPLEAQKVEKRELKLDDAIKNEKYPRSYEKIIELYFEAIKKL
;
A
#
# COMPACT_ATOMS: atom_id res chain seq x y z
N MET A 1 -65.81 7.94 76.91
CA MET A 1 -66.08 7.15 78.14
C MET A 1 -65.10 5.98 78.34
N LEU A 2 -64.44 5.43 77.30
CA LEU A 2 -63.52 4.28 77.45
C LEU A 2 -62.15 4.59 78.11
N ASN A 3 -61.65 5.84 78.07
CA ASN A 3 -60.31 6.19 78.58
C ASN A 3 -60.27 6.38 80.10
N GLU A 4 -61.27 7.05 80.69
CA GLU A 4 -61.41 7.14 82.15
C GLU A 4 -61.53 5.76 82.82
N GLU A 5 -62.18 4.81 82.15
CA GLU A 5 -62.34 3.45 82.65
C GLU A 5 -61.02 2.66 82.62
N ARG A 6 -60.22 2.80 81.55
CA ARG A 6 -58.87 2.21 81.45
C ARG A 6 -57.91 2.79 82.48
N LYS A 7 -57.93 4.12 82.68
CA LYS A 7 -57.13 4.80 83.71
C LYS A 7 -57.47 4.28 85.11
N LYS A 8 -58.76 4.11 85.41
CA LYS A 8 -59.23 3.56 86.68
C LYS A 8 -58.79 2.10 86.88
N LEU A 9 -58.80 1.28 85.83
CA LEU A 9 -58.32 -0.10 85.89
C LEU A 9 -56.80 -0.19 86.13
N LEU A 10 -56.01 0.64 85.45
CA LEU A 10 -54.56 0.74 85.67
C LEU A 10 -54.23 1.23 87.08
N PHE A 11 -54.97 2.21 87.59
CA PHE A 11 -54.81 2.68 88.97
C PHE A 11 -55.19 1.60 89.99
N ASN A 12 -56.25 0.82 89.74
CA ASN A 12 -56.63 -0.31 90.58
C ASN A 12 -55.59 -1.43 90.56
N PHE A 13 -54.99 -1.71 89.40
CA PHE A 13 -53.90 -2.67 89.25
C PHE A 13 -52.69 -2.26 90.10
N ILE A 14 -52.32 -0.97 90.09
CA ILE A 14 -51.24 -0.44 90.92
C ILE A 14 -51.59 -0.41 92.40
N ASN A 15 -52.84 -0.10 92.77
CA ASN A 15 -53.28 -0.22 94.15
C ASN A 15 -53.26 -1.67 94.65
N SER A 16 -53.61 -2.63 93.80
CA SER A 16 -53.47 -4.05 94.12
C SER A 16 -52.00 -4.43 94.37
N PHE A 17 -51.08 -3.88 93.57
CA PHE A 17 -49.64 -4.05 93.77
C PHE A 17 -49.18 -3.48 95.10
N THR A 18 -49.55 -2.22 95.41
CA THR A 18 -49.13 -1.57 96.66
C THR A 18 -49.71 -2.27 97.89
N VAL A 19 -50.96 -2.74 97.84
CA VAL A 19 -51.57 -3.52 98.94
C VAL A 19 -50.84 -4.85 99.16
N LYS A 20 -50.58 -5.61 98.10
CA LYS A 20 -49.85 -6.89 98.22
C LYS A 20 -48.40 -6.66 98.67
N ALA A 21 -47.73 -5.60 98.22
CA ALA A 21 -46.37 -5.24 98.66
C ALA A 21 -46.32 -4.85 100.15
N VAL A 22 -47.30 -4.10 100.66
CA VAL A 22 -47.41 -3.76 102.08
C VAL A 22 -47.71 -5.01 102.92
N ASN A 23 -48.60 -5.89 102.47
CA ASN A 23 -48.87 -7.16 103.14
C ASN A 23 -47.65 -8.08 103.18
N LEU A 24 -46.87 -8.12 102.09
CA LEU A 24 -45.61 -8.83 102.03
C LEU A 24 -44.61 -8.28 103.06
N ASN A 25 -44.48 -6.95 103.17
CA ASN A 25 -43.58 -6.34 104.14
C ASN A 25 -44.03 -6.58 105.59
N ARG A 26 -45.34 -6.61 105.86
CA ARG A 26 -45.89 -7.05 107.17
C ARG A 26 -45.50 -8.50 107.48
N LEU A 27 -45.61 -9.40 106.50
CA LEU A 27 -45.24 -10.80 106.67
C LEU A 27 -43.72 -10.99 106.83
N LYS A 28 -42.90 -10.22 106.10
CA LYS A 28 -41.44 -10.19 106.30
C LYS A 28 -41.09 -9.74 107.71
N LEU A 29 -41.76 -8.72 108.23
CA LEU A 29 -41.55 -8.21 109.58
C LEU A 29 -41.93 -9.24 110.65
N SER A 30 -43.08 -9.91 110.52
CA SER A 30 -43.48 -10.93 111.50
C SER A 30 -42.51 -12.12 111.52
N LEU A 31 -42.02 -12.55 110.35
CA LEU A 31 -41.02 -13.61 110.26
C LEU A 31 -39.65 -13.18 110.80
N MET A 32 -39.22 -11.93 110.57
CA MET A 32 -38.00 -11.38 111.17
C MET A 32 -38.10 -11.32 112.70
N LEU A 33 -39.21 -10.83 113.25
CA LEU A 33 -39.42 -10.81 114.69
C LEU A 33 -39.42 -12.22 115.30
N ALA A 34 -39.96 -13.21 114.60
CA ALA A 34 -39.90 -14.61 115.02
C ALA A 34 -38.45 -15.13 115.06
N VAL A 35 -37.64 -14.82 114.04
CA VAL A 35 -36.21 -15.18 114.00
C VAL A 35 -35.45 -14.51 115.15
N ILE A 36 -35.67 -13.22 115.39
CA ILE A 36 -34.97 -12.48 116.45
C ILE A 36 -35.40 -12.97 117.85
N ALA A 37 -36.69 -13.26 118.06
CA ALA A 37 -37.18 -13.81 119.32
C ALA A 37 -36.54 -15.17 119.61
N TRP A 38 -36.42 -16.03 118.60
CA TRP A 38 -35.81 -17.34 118.69
C TRP A 38 -34.29 -17.27 118.99
N THR A 39 -33.56 -16.38 118.31
CA THR A 39 -32.12 -16.22 118.56
C THR A 39 -31.84 -15.65 119.96
N ALA A 40 -32.70 -14.76 120.45
CA ALA A 40 -32.64 -14.26 121.82
C ALA A 40 -32.89 -15.37 122.86
N THR A 41 -33.84 -16.28 122.60
CA THR A 41 -34.12 -17.40 123.51
C THR A 41 -32.96 -18.39 123.59
N ILE A 42 -32.33 -18.72 122.46
CA ILE A 42 -31.17 -19.63 122.46
C ILE A 42 -29.92 -18.99 123.04
N SER A 43 -29.68 -17.72 122.78
CA SER A 43 -28.59 -16.97 123.41
C SER A 43 -28.74 -16.97 124.93
N PHE A 44 -29.97 -16.86 125.44
CA PHE A 44 -30.26 -16.95 126.86
C PHE A 44 -29.98 -18.35 127.45
N ILE A 45 -30.37 -19.43 126.77
CA ILE A 45 -30.05 -20.81 127.19
C ILE A 45 -28.53 -21.01 127.26
N PHE A 46 -27.80 -20.42 126.32
CA PHE A 46 -26.35 -20.47 126.30
C PHE A 46 -25.71 -19.72 127.47
N ILE A 47 -26.23 -18.53 127.81
CA ILE A 47 -25.77 -17.72 128.94
C ILE A 47 -26.09 -18.41 130.28
N ASP A 48 -27.28 -19.00 130.43
CA ASP A 48 -27.68 -19.74 131.63
C ASP A 48 -26.79 -20.96 131.85
N ALA A 49 -26.55 -21.74 130.79
CA ALA A 49 -25.64 -22.89 130.81
C ALA A 49 -24.18 -22.49 131.12
N ALA A 50 -23.72 -21.34 130.60
CA ALA A 50 -22.34 -20.89 130.78
C ALA A 50 -22.06 -20.24 132.13
N PHE A 51 -23.03 -19.53 132.74
CA PHE A 51 -22.78 -18.65 133.88
C PHE A 51 -23.60 -18.95 135.16
N LYS A 52 -24.44 -19.99 135.19
CA LYS A 52 -25.24 -20.43 136.37
C LYS A 52 -25.92 -19.26 137.10
N VAL A 53 -26.68 -18.46 136.35
CA VAL A 53 -27.22 -17.19 136.83
C VAL A 53 -28.43 -17.42 137.75
N GLY A 54 -28.48 -16.75 138.91
CA GLY A 54 -29.57 -16.92 139.89
C GLY A 54 -30.95 -16.48 139.37
N PRO A 55 -32.06 -17.09 139.86
CA PRO A 55 -33.40 -16.95 139.27
C PRO A 55 -33.97 -15.52 139.26
N ALA A 56 -33.51 -14.62 140.13
CA ALA A 56 -33.95 -13.22 140.13
C ALA A 56 -33.42 -12.43 138.90
N TYR A 57 -32.17 -12.68 138.50
CA TYR A 57 -31.54 -12.02 137.35
C TYR A 57 -32.11 -12.55 136.01
N VAL A 58 -32.57 -13.79 135.99
CA VAL A 58 -33.29 -14.40 134.85
C VAL A 58 -34.58 -13.61 134.54
N SER A 59 -35.35 -13.28 135.58
CA SER A 59 -36.60 -12.52 135.44
C SER A 59 -36.35 -11.10 134.90
N TYR A 60 -35.30 -10.43 135.40
CA TYR A 60 -34.92 -9.09 134.95
C TYR A 60 -34.47 -9.09 133.48
N TYR A 61 -33.62 -10.04 133.08
CA TYR A 61 -33.14 -10.11 131.71
C TYR A 61 -34.25 -10.46 130.71
N ARG A 62 -35.14 -11.40 131.06
CA ARG A 62 -36.35 -11.71 130.25
C ARG A 62 -37.19 -10.46 130.04
N PHE A 63 -37.40 -9.68 131.10
CA PHE A 63 -38.13 -8.43 131.01
C PHE A 63 -37.41 -7.40 130.11
N ALA A 64 -36.09 -7.24 130.25
CA ALA A 64 -35.29 -6.33 129.44
C ALA A 64 -35.27 -6.71 127.95
N THR A 65 -35.12 -8.00 127.62
CA THR A 65 -35.18 -8.49 126.24
C THR A 65 -36.58 -8.38 125.65
N ALA A 66 -37.64 -8.70 126.40
CA ALA A 66 -39.01 -8.52 125.95
C ALA A 66 -39.32 -7.03 125.68
N ALA A 67 -38.84 -6.13 126.54
CA ALA A 67 -38.97 -4.69 126.35
C ALA A 67 -38.19 -4.19 125.13
N ALA A 68 -36.96 -4.66 124.90
CA ALA A 68 -36.15 -4.31 123.74
C ALA A 68 -36.77 -4.81 122.42
N LEU A 69 -37.29 -6.03 122.41
CA LEU A 69 -38.00 -6.60 121.25
C LEU A 69 -39.32 -5.87 120.98
N ALA A 70 -40.05 -5.47 122.02
CA ALA A 70 -41.25 -4.67 121.88
C ALA A 70 -40.95 -3.28 121.30
N LEU A 71 -39.92 -2.60 121.80
CA LEU A 71 -39.50 -1.28 121.29
C LEU A 71 -39.00 -1.34 119.84
N PHE A 72 -38.18 -2.34 119.50
CA PHE A 72 -37.70 -2.53 118.12
C PHE A 72 -38.84 -2.91 117.17
N GLY A 73 -39.74 -3.81 117.61
CA GLY A 73 -40.93 -4.20 116.88
C GLY A 73 -41.84 -3.00 116.59
N VAL A 74 -42.09 -2.14 117.58
CA VAL A 74 -42.91 -0.92 117.42
C VAL A 74 -42.24 0.10 116.48
N PHE A 75 -40.93 0.35 116.63
CA PHE A 75 -40.20 1.29 115.77
C PHE A 75 -40.20 0.86 114.30
N TYR A 76 -39.95 -0.42 114.02
CA TYR A 76 -39.93 -0.94 112.66
C TYR A 76 -41.34 -1.11 112.07
N TYR A 77 -42.33 -1.49 112.89
CA TYR A 77 -43.73 -1.56 112.49
C TYR A 77 -44.26 -0.19 112.03
N TYR A 78 -43.88 0.89 112.72
CA TYR A 78 -44.27 2.25 112.33
C TYR A 78 -43.74 2.64 110.93
N PHE A 79 -42.48 2.33 110.63
CA PHE A 79 -41.86 2.67 109.34
C PHE A 79 -42.31 1.75 108.18
N ALA A 80 -42.52 0.45 108.44
CA ALA A 80 -42.86 -0.53 107.41
C ALA A 80 -44.35 -0.58 107.04
N VAL A 81 -45.25 -0.13 107.93
CA VAL A 81 -46.71 -0.28 107.76
C VAL A 81 -47.42 1.01 107.34
N PHE A 82 -46.94 2.19 107.75
CA PHE A 82 -47.64 3.46 107.46
C PHE A 82 -47.17 4.18 106.19
N LYS A 83 -46.00 3.85 105.64
CA LYS A 83 -45.49 4.51 104.41
C LYS A 83 -45.92 3.71 103.17
N LYS A 84 -47.11 4.01 102.63
CA LYS A 84 -47.55 3.46 101.33
C LYS A 84 -46.76 4.16 100.20
N PRO A 85 -46.14 3.42 99.26
CA PRO A 85 -45.52 4.04 98.09
C PRO A 85 -46.59 4.76 97.24
N SER A 86 -46.24 5.89 96.66
CA SER A 86 -47.16 6.63 95.79
C SER A 86 -47.48 5.84 94.52
N ALA A 87 -48.61 6.12 93.86
CA ALA A 87 -49.00 5.41 92.65
C ALA A 87 -47.96 5.53 91.51
N SER A 88 -47.30 6.69 91.40
CA SER A 88 -46.20 6.93 90.45
C SER A 88 -44.96 6.10 90.80
N GLU A 89 -44.54 6.05 92.07
CA GLU A 89 -43.41 5.21 92.51
C GLU A 89 -43.67 3.72 92.27
N ALA A 90 -44.90 3.27 92.52
CA ALA A 90 -45.31 1.90 92.27
C ALA A 90 -45.35 1.57 90.77
N ALA A 91 -45.84 2.48 89.93
CA ALA A 91 -45.82 2.33 88.48
C ALA A 91 -44.38 2.19 87.97
N ARG A 92 -43.48 3.11 88.34
CA ARG A 92 -42.06 3.05 87.95
C ARG A 92 -41.38 1.76 88.41
N HIS A 93 -41.75 1.23 89.58
CA HIS A 93 -41.21 -0.04 90.06
C HIS A 93 -41.67 -1.23 89.20
N ILE A 94 -42.95 -1.27 88.83
CA ILE A 94 -43.49 -2.30 87.93
C ILE A 94 -42.81 -2.20 86.55
N GLU A 95 -42.64 -1.00 86.01
CA GLU A 95 -41.98 -0.79 84.71
C GLU A 95 -40.49 -1.12 84.72
N LYS A 96 -39.82 -1.00 85.87
CA LYS A 96 -38.45 -1.48 86.02
C LYS A 96 -38.36 -3.01 85.89
N ILE A 97 -39.41 -3.72 86.28
CA ILE A 97 -39.48 -5.19 86.26
C ILE A 97 -40.01 -5.70 84.90
N ASP A 98 -40.99 -5.02 84.33
CA ASP A 98 -41.60 -5.35 83.03
C ASP A 98 -41.76 -4.07 82.20
N PRO A 99 -40.72 -3.66 81.46
CA PRO A 99 -40.70 -2.36 80.78
C PRO A 99 -41.69 -2.26 79.62
N CYS A 100 -42.51 -1.21 79.61
CA CYS A 100 -43.39 -0.85 78.49
C CYS A 100 -43.30 0.66 78.20
N HIS A 101 -42.13 1.10 77.71
CA HIS A 101 -41.87 2.48 77.25
C HIS A 101 -42.28 3.61 78.23
N ASN A 102 -42.25 3.33 79.54
CA ASN A 102 -42.71 4.22 80.60
C ASN A 102 -44.20 4.62 80.49
N TYR A 103 -45.01 3.88 79.74
CA TYR A 103 -46.41 4.20 79.50
C TYR A 103 -47.28 4.07 80.76
N LEU A 104 -46.95 3.17 81.69
CA LEU A 104 -47.69 3.00 82.94
C LEU A 104 -47.44 4.18 83.90
N SER A 105 -46.19 4.60 84.08
CA SER A 105 -45.89 5.78 84.92
C SER A 105 -46.42 7.06 84.29
N THR A 106 -46.27 7.22 82.97
CA THR A 106 -46.80 8.37 82.21
C THR A 106 -48.34 8.45 82.29
N SER A 107 -49.05 7.31 82.24
CA SER A 107 -50.51 7.27 82.31
C SER A 107 -51.10 7.75 83.64
N ILE A 108 -50.28 7.80 84.70
CA ILE A 108 -50.68 8.21 86.06
C ILE A 108 -50.16 9.59 86.42
N GLU A 109 -48.95 9.92 85.96
CA GLU A 109 -48.30 11.21 86.24
C GLU A 109 -48.93 12.36 85.48
N ILE A 110 -49.59 12.11 84.33
CA ILE A 110 -50.24 13.14 83.52
C ILE A 110 -51.77 13.06 83.69
N GLY A 111 -52.40 14.13 84.16
CA GLY A 111 -53.86 14.29 84.29
C GLY A 111 -54.52 15.09 83.15
N GLU A 112 -55.86 15.04 83.00
CA GLU A 112 -56.59 15.84 81.99
C GLU A 112 -56.28 17.35 82.13
N THR A 113 -56.16 17.84 83.36
CA THR A 113 -55.78 19.22 83.67
C THR A 113 -54.32 19.58 83.32
N GLU A 114 -53.44 18.60 83.17
CA GLU A 114 -52.03 18.82 82.79
C GLU A 114 -51.81 18.74 81.28
N ILE A 115 -52.66 17.98 80.56
CA ILE A 115 -52.67 17.92 79.10
C ILE A 115 -53.02 19.29 78.51
N GLU A 116 -54.08 19.94 79.03
CA GLU A 116 -54.44 21.31 78.63
C GLU A 116 -53.38 22.34 79.02
N LYS A 117 -52.79 22.21 80.22
CA LYS A 117 -51.86 23.22 80.76
C LYS A 117 -50.50 23.22 80.06
N TYR A 118 -50.01 22.07 79.63
CA TYR A 118 -48.66 21.92 79.07
C TYR A 118 -48.64 21.50 77.59
N GLY A 119 -49.80 21.40 76.93
CA GLY A 119 -49.90 21.17 75.48
C GLY A 119 -49.53 19.75 75.04
N PHE A 120 -49.77 18.74 75.88
CA PHE A 120 -49.54 17.34 75.50
C PHE A 120 -50.59 16.87 74.47
N SER A 121 -50.17 16.03 73.52
CA SER A 121 -51.07 15.49 72.48
C SER A 121 -52.04 14.47 73.08
N ALA A 122 -53.34 14.79 73.09
CA ALA A 122 -54.38 13.91 73.63
C ALA A 122 -54.37 12.50 72.98
N PRO A 123 -54.27 12.33 71.64
CA PRO A 123 -54.18 11.00 71.03
C PRO A 123 -52.95 10.20 71.48
N LEU A 124 -51.83 10.88 71.72
CA LEU A 124 -50.60 10.23 72.17
C LEU A 124 -50.75 9.73 73.61
N TYR A 125 -51.36 10.54 74.48
CA TYR A 125 -51.68 10.16 75.84
C TYR A 125 -52.68 8.98 75.89
N GLU A 126 -53.72 9.01 75.06
CA GLU A 126 -54.67 7.89 74.93
C GLU A 126 -53.99 6.60 74.47
N HIS A 127 -53.04 6.70 73.54
CA HIS A 127 -52.23 5.56 73.12
C HIS A 127 -51.37 5.01 74.27
N THR A 128 -50.78 5.86 75.11
CA THR A 128 -50.02 5.38 76.29
C THR A 128 -50.91 4.62 77.27
N GLN A 129 -52.14 5.09 77.51
CA GLN A 129 -53.10 4.39 78.37
C GLN A 129 -53.54 3.06 77.77
N GLN A 130 -53.77 3.01 76.45
CA GLN A 130 -54.17 1.79 75.77
C GLN A 130 -53.05 0.74 75.78
N ALA A 131 -51.83 1.14 75.43
CA ALA A 131 -50.68 0.25 75.41
C ALA A 131 -50.36 -0.27 76.82
N ALA A 132 -50.43 0.59 77.84
CA ALA A 132 -50.26 0.15 79.23
C ALA A 132 -51.38 -0.81 79.67
N ALA A 133 -52.64 -0.54 79.31
CA ALA A 133 -53.76 -1.42 79.65
C ALA A 133 -53.64 -2.80 79.00
N GLU A 134 -53.32 -2.86 77.70
CA GLU A 134 -53.15 -4.13 76.97
C GLU A 134 -51.97 -4.95 77.52
N HIS A 135 -50.89 -4.29 77.93
CA HIS A 135 -49.69 -4.97 78.43
C HIS A 135 -49.80 -5.46 79.87
N TYR A 136 -50.29 -4.61 80.79
CA TYR A 136 -50.24 -4.89 82.23
C TYR A 136 -51.52 -5.55 82.78
N LEU A 137 -52.71 -5.20 82.27
CA LEU A 137 -53.97 -5.73 82.84
C LEU A 137 -54.22 -7.20 82.51
N GLN A 138 -53.51 -7.77 81.54
CA GLN A 138 -53.58 -9.21 81.22
C GLN A 138 -52.74 -10.08 82.18
N LYS A 139 -51.92 -9.49 83.04
CA LYS A 139 -50.97 -10.19 83.92
C LYS A 139 -51.40 -10.10 85.39
N ASP A 140 -51.15 -11.12 86.19
CA ASP A 140 -51.42 -11.05 87.64
C ASP A 140 -50.40 -10.14 88.32
N VAL A 141 -50.88 -9.18 89.10
CA VAL A 141 -50.09 -8.28 89.94
C VAL A 141 -49.05 -9.00 90.79
N SER A 142 -49.32 -10.25 91.19
CA SER A 142 -48.43 -11.05 92.03
C SER A 142 -47.05 -11.32 91.40
N ILE A 143 -46.95 -11.27 90.06
CA ILE A 143 -45.72 -11.55 89.32
C ILE A 143 -44.68 -10.45 89.54
N TYR A 144 -45.11 -9.22 89.80
CA TYR A 144 -44.22 -8.07 90.03
C TYR A 144 -43.74 -7.96 91.48
N ILE A 145 -44.11 -8.91 92.34
CA ILE A 145 -43.78 -8.89 93.77
C ILE A 145 -42.65 -9.88 94.03
N ASP A 146 -41.53 -9.38 94.54
CA ASP A 146 -40.40 -10.23 94.91
C ASP A 146 -40.63 -10.95 96.26
N TYR A 147 -41.07 -12.21 96.16
CA TYR A 147 -41.21 -13.14 97.28
C TYR A 147 -39.89 -13.81 97.71
N SER A 148 -38.78 -13.58 97.00
CA SER A 148 -37.48 -14.19 97.32
C SER A 148 -36.98 -13.91 98.74
N PRO A 149 -37.17 -12.73 99.36
CA PRO A 149 -36.72 -12.50 100.73
C PRO A 149 -37.55 -13.31 101.74
N LEU A 150 -38.80 -13.62 101.38
CA LEU A 150 -39.70 -14.45 102.18
C LEU A 150 -39.29 -15.93 102.10
N LYS A 151 -38.92 -16.42 100.90
CA LYS A 151 -38.31 -17.75 100.76
C LYS A 151 -37.02 -17.86 101.58
N LYS A 152 -36.15 -16.83 101.56
CA LYS A 152 -34.94 -16.76 102.41
C LYS A 152 -35.27 -16.79 103.90
N LEU A 153 -36.27 -16.02 104.36
CA LEU A 153 -36.72 -16.06 105.75
C LEU A 153 -37.33 -17.40 106.15
N PHE A 154 -38.08 -18.07 105.26
CA PHE A 154 -38.57 -19.43 105.49
C PHE A 154 -37.45 -20.46 105.50
N TYR A 155 -36.41 -20.32 104.67
CA TYR A 155 -35.21 -21.17 104.75
C TYR A 155 -34.50 -20.98 106.09
N VAL A 156 -34.32 -19.73 106.54
CA VAL A 156 -33.75 -19.44 107.85
C VAL A 156 -34.62 -20.08 108.94
N LEU A 157 -35.93 -19.87 108.94
CA LEU A 157 -36.83 -20.48 109.93
C LEU A 157 -36.83 -22.01 109.88
N GLY A 158 -36.69 -22.62 108.70
CA GLY A 158 -36.51 -24.06 108.54
C GLY A 158 -35.21 -24.55 109.20
N ILE A 159 -34.11 -23.83 108.99
CA ILE A 159 -32.83 -24.09 109.67
C ILE A 159 -32.96 -23.93 111.18
N LEU A 160 -33.63 -22.87 111.66
CA LEU A 160 -33.88 -22.64 113.09
C LEU A 160 -34.74 -23.76 113.70
N ALA A 161 -35.79 -24.22 113.00
CA ALA A 161 -36.62 -25.32 113.49
C ALA A 161 -35.84 -26.64 113.62
N VAL A 162 -35.03 -26.98 112.62
CA VAL A 162 -34.19 -28.20 112.63
C VAL A 162 -33.10 -28.10 113.70
N THR A 163 -32.45 -26.94 113.83
CA THR A 163 -31.43 -26.71 114.88
C THR A 163 -32.03 -26.78 116.29
N SER A 164 -33.24 -26.25 116.52
CA SER A 164 -33.98 -26.44 117.77
C SER A 164 -34.27 -27.90 118.07
N ALA A 165 -34.79 -28.65 117.11
CA ALA A 165 -35.10 -30.07 117.31
C ALA A 165 -33.87 -30.88 117.73
N ILE A 166 -32.69 -30.56 117.18
CA ILE A 166 -31.43 -31.21 117.51
C ILE A 166 -30.91 -30.79 118.90
N ILE A 167 -31.04 -29.51 119.26
CA ILE A 167 -30.58 -29.00 120.56
C ILE A 167 -31.42 -29.56 121.73
N PHE A 168 -32.74 -29.68 121.57
CA PHE A 168 -33.66 -30.04 122.67
C PHE A 168 -34.02 -31.52 122.78
N SER A 169 -33.85 -32.32 121.73
CA SER A 169 -34.27 -33.74 121.77
C SER A 169 -33.29 -34.69 122.44
N GLN A 170 -32.01 -34.31 122.63
CA GLN A 170 -30.99 -35.18 123.23
C GLN A 170 -30.02 -34.44 124.16
N PRO A 171 -29.53 -35.09 125.24
CA PRO A 171 -28.41 -34.58 126.01
C PRO A 171 -27.14 -34.48 125.11
N ASP A 172 -26.43 -33.35 125.16
CA ASP A 172 -25.29 -32.94 124.29
C ASP A 172 -25.59 -32.47 122.85
N GLY A 173 -26.85 -32.14 122.51
CA GLY A 173 -27.27 -31.71 121.15
C GLY A 173 -26.42 -30.59 120.51
N LEU A 174 -25.86 -29.69 121.32
CA LEU A 174 -25.00 -28.58 120.88
C LEU A 174 -23.70 -29.01 120.19
N LYS A 175 -23.02 -30.06 120.67
CA LYS A 175 -21.74 -30.52 120.08
C LYS A 175 -21.93 -31.19 118.72
N ARG A 176 -23.08 -31.83 118.50
CA ARG A 176 -23.40 -32.50 117.22
C ARG A 176 -23.81 -31.52 116.13
N LEU A 177 -24.49 -30.42 116.48
CA LEU A 177 -24.89 -29.40 115.52
C LEU A 177 -23.71 -28.85 114.71
N ASN A 178 -22.58 -28.62 115.39
CA ASN A 178 -21.37 -28.09 114.76
C ASN A 178 -20.75 -29.03 113.71
N LYS A 179 -21.01 -30.34 113.81
CA LYS A 179 -20.49 -31.36 112.89
C LYS A 179 -21.36 -31.54 111.64
N LEU A 180 -22.68 -31.32 111.75
CA LEU A 180 -23.65 -31.49 110.65
C LEU A 180 -23.96 -30.18 109.89
N TRP A 181 -23.46 -29.04 110.38
CA TRP A 181 -23.73 -27.72 109.80
C TRP A 181 -23.44 -27.58 108.28
N PRO A 182 -22.33 -28.10 107.73
CA PRO A 182 -22.02 -27.94 106.31
C PRO A 182 -23.01 -28.67 105.38
N GLU A 183 -23.50 -29.85 105.78
CA GLU A 183 -24.47 -30.63 104.97
C GLU A 183 -25.86 -29.99 104.99
N ILE A 184 -26.27 -29.43 106.12
CA ILE A 184 -27.54 -28.72 106.26
C ILE A 184 -27.55 -27.43 105.42
N ALA A 185 -26.41 -26.72 105.33
CA ALA A 185 -26.28 -25.52 104.49
C ALA A 185 -26.38 -25.82 102.99
N GLY A 186 -25.95 -27.01 102.55
CA GLY A 186 -25.94 -27.42 101.15
C GLY A 186 -27.31 -27.75 100.55
N LEU A 187 -28.30 -28.13 101.38
CA LEU A 187 -29.65 -28.47 100.92
C LEU A 187 -30.47 -27.28 100.38
N PHE A 188 -30.00 -26.04 100.59
CA PHE A 188 -30.80 -24.83 100.38
C PHE A 188 -30.14 -23.73 99.50
N MET A 189 -29.05 -24.01 98.73
CA MET A 189 -28.37 -23.03 97.84
C MET A 189 -28.31 -23.45 96.34
N PRO A 190 -28.57 -22.55 95.35
CA PRO A 190 -28.45 -22.85 93.90
C PRO A 190 -27.05 -22.65 93.29
N ARG A 191 -26.77 -23.24 92.11
CA ARG A 191 -25.47 -23.22 91.37
C ARG A 191 -25.19 -21.90 90.59
N PRO A 192 -23.91 -21.51 90.36
CA PRO A 192 -23.51 -20.27 89.67
C PRO A 192 -23.72 -20.28 88.13
N LEU A 193 -23.77 -19.10 87.51
CA LEU A 193 -23.92 -18.91 86.06
C LEU A 193 -22.55 -19.00 85.36
N GLU A 194 -22.39 -19.91 84.41
CA GLU A 194 -21.15 -20.06 83.62
C GLU A 194 -21.34 -19.48 82.20
N ILE A 195 -20.38 -18.65 81.75
CA ILE A 195 -20.38 -17.96 80.44
C ILE A 195 -19.24 -18.55 79.58
N ILE A 196 -19.58 -19.09 78.41
CA ILE A 196 -18.63 -19.68 77.46
C ILE A 196 -18.57 -18.77 76.23
N SER A 197 -17.53 -17.93 76.11
CA SER A 197 -17.22 -17.19 74.87
C SER A 197 -16.35 -18.05 73.96
N ALA A 198 -16.67 -18.09 72.66
CA ALA A 198 -15.81 -18.72 71.65
C ALA A 198 -14.57 -17.86 71.32
N ASN A 199 -14.71 -16.53 71.33
CA ASN A 199 -13.74 -15.58 70.78
C ASN A 199 -13.15 -14.66 71.85
N ARG A 200 -12.52 -15.20 72.91
CA ARG A 200 -12.03 -14.46 74.10
C ARG A 200 -11.11 -13.28 73.76
N ASP A 201 -9.81 -13.48 73.63
CA ASP A 201 -8.89 -12.44 73.13
C ASP A 201 -8.42 -12.86 71.75
N PHE A 202 -8.60 -11.99 70.76
CA PHE A 202 -8.21 -12.33 69.38
C PHE A 202 -7.78 -11.09 68.60
N THR A 203 -7.05 -11.34 67.51
CA THR A 203 -6.67 -10.32 66.55
C THR A 203 -7.62 -10.40 65.36
N SER A 204 -8.17 -9.27 64.94
CA SER A 204 -8.96 -9.15 63.72
C SER A 204 -8.28 -8.17 62.76
N TYR A 205 -8.52 -8.33 61.46
CA TYR A 205 -8.08 -7.34 60.48
C TYR A 205 -9.15 -6.26 60.28
N VAL A 206 -8.71 -5.03 60.02
CA VAL A 206 -9.58 -3.85 59.87
C VAL A 206 -10.58 -3.96 58.70
N ASP A 207 -10.44 -4.97 57.85
CA ASP A 207 -11.28 -5.26 56.68
C ASP A 207 -12.09 -6.56 56.78
N GLU A 208 -12.13 -7.21 57.95
CA GLU A 208 -12.90 -8.44 58.24
C GLU A 208 -14.06 -8.17 59.20
N GLU A 209 -15.25 -8.69 58.88
CA GLU A 209 -16.40 -8.68 59.79
C GLU A 209 -16.10 -9.55 61.02
N ILE A 210 -16.56 -9.11 62.19
CA ILE A 210 -16.35 -9.84 63.43
C ILE A 210 -17.63 -10.52 63.86
N ASP A 211 -17.58 -11.85 63.89
CA ASP A 211 -18.64 -12.69 64.43
C ASP A 211 -18.36 -12.98 65.92
N PHE A 212 -19.23 -12.49 66.80
CA PHE A 212 -19.17 -12.78 68.23
C PHE A 212 -20.15 -13.90 68.58
N GLU A 213 -19.68 -14.95 69.27
CA GLU A 213 -20.51 -16.04 69.78
C GLU A 213 -20.34 -16.26 71.29
N PHE A 214 -21.46 -16.34 72.01
CA PHE A 214 -21.49 -16.61 73.45
C PHE A 214 -22.49 -17.70 73.80
N GLY A 215 -22.14 -18.55 74.77
CA GLY A 215 -22.99 -19.58 75.37
C GLY A 215 -23.26 -19.30 76.85
N PHE A 216 -24.52 -19.41 77.28
CA PHE A 216 -24.95 -19.21 78.67
C PHE A 216 -25.64 -20.46 79.21
N SER A 217 -25.36 -20.82 80.47
CA SER A 217 -25.95 -21.96 81.17
C SER A 217 -27.46 -21.83 81.45
N ARG A 218 -28.06 -20.64 81.22
CA ARG A 218 -29.49 -20.34 81.40
C ARG A 218 -30.00 -19.38 80.31
N ASN A 219 -31.31 -19.38 80.05
CA ASN A 219 -31.95 -18.51 79.07
C ASN A 219 -32.18 -17.11 79.67
N GLU A 220 -31.17 -16.26 79.60
CA GLU A 220 -31.24 -14.90 80.14
C GLU A 220 -30.98 -13.89 78.99
N PRO A 221 -31.69 -12.76 78.91
CA PRO A 221 -31.42 -11.76 77.88
C PRO A 221 -30.03 -11.12 78.11
N VAL A 222 -29.26 -10.95 77.03
CA VAL A 222 -27.85 -10.56 77.10
C VAL A 222 -27.55 -9.34 76.23
N GLU A 223 -26.67 -8.47 76.71
CA GLU A 223 -26.13 -7.32 75.98
C GLU A 223 -24.60 -7.41 75.92
N ILE A 224 -24.00 -6.95 74.82
CA ILE A 224 -22.55 -6.76 74.70
C ILE A 224 -22.24 -5.28 74.79
N HIS A 225 -21.32 -4.94 75.67
CA HIS A 225 -20.73 -3.61 75.77
C HIS A 225 -19.39 -3.63 75.05
N ILE A 226 -19.22 -2.75 74.06
CA ILE A 226 -17.97 -2.55 73.31
C ILE A 226 -17.45 -1.17 73.62
N GLN A 227 -16.17 -1.09 73.98
CA GLN A 227 -15.52 0.15 74.30
C GLN A 227 -14.24 0.32 73.48
N TYR A 228 -14.24 1.32 72.60
CA TYR A 228 -13.09 1.63 71.76
C TYR A 228 -11.98 2.28 72.56
N THR A 229 -10.74 1.92 72.25
CA THR A 229 -9.57 2.47 72.95
C THR A 229 -9.25 3.86 72.40
N ALA A 230 -9.21 4.87 73.28
CA ALA A 230 -8.74 6.21 72.92
C ALA A 230 -7.19 6.26 73.02
N ASP A 231 -6.54 6.39 71.86
CA ASP A 231 -5.09 6.65 71.66
C ASP A 231 -4.14 5.43 71.81
N GLU A 232 -3.29 5.19 70.80
CA GLU A 232 -2.38 4.03 70.65
C GLU A 232 -1.30 3.94 71.75
N ARG A 233 -1.12 4.99 72.56
CA ARG A 233 0.00 5.14 73.52
C ARG A 233 -0.33 4.81 74.97
N LYS A 234 -1.54 4.32 75.28
CA LYS A 234 -1.90 3.90 76.64
C LYS A 234 -1.85 2.37 76.76
N ASP A 235 -1.28 1.91 77.87
CA ASP A 235 -1.06 0.50 78.21
C ASP A 235 -2.27 -0.39 77.87
N PRO A 236 -2.16 -1.31 76.88
CA PRO A 236 -3.23 -2.21 76.46
C PRO A 236 -3.50 -3.34 77.46
N TYR A 237 -3.02 -3.23 78.70
CA TYR A 237 -3.39 -4.14 79.78
C TYR A 237 -4.06 -3.41 80.95
N ARG A 238 -4.36 -2.11 80.81
CA ARG A 238 -5.05 -1.35 81.85
C ARG A 238 -6.51 -1.79 81.93
N GLN A 239 -6.96 -2.25 83.10
CA GLN A 239 -8.37 -2.57 83.34
C GLN A 239 -9.26 -1.37 83.00
N ILE A 240 -10.12 -1.55 82.00
CA ILE A 240 -11.07 -0.53 81.58
C ILE A 240 -12.36 -0.68 82.40
N VAL A 241 -12.78 0.42 83.04
CA VAL A 241 -14.03 0.48 83.79
C VAL A 241 -15.14 0.89 82.83
N PHE A 242 -15.97 -0.08 82.45
CA PHE A 242 -17.11 0.11 81.53
C PHE A 242 -18.27 0.95 82.14
N ASP A 243 -18.24 1.23 83.46
CA ASP A 243 -19.32 1.92 84.19
C ASP A 243 -18.99 3.39 84.54
N ALA A 244 -18.12 4.06 83.78
CA ALA A 244 -17.70 5.45 84.03
C ALA A 244 -18.71 6.50 83.49
N PRO A 245 -18.93 7.64 84.18
CA PRO A 245 -19.87 8.69 83.75
C PRO A 245 -19.44 9.42 82.46
N GLU A 246 -20.44 9.87 81.70
CA GLU A 246 -20.54 10.22 80.26
C GLU A 246 -19.43 11.03 79.52
N ASN A 247 -18.30 11.39 80.12
CA ASN A 247 -17.36 12.31 79.46
C ASN A 247 -15.99 11.71 79.07
N ASN A 248 -15.85 10.38 78.90
CA ASN A 248 -14.53 9.87 78.49
C ASN A 248 -14.45 8.57 77.66
N ASN A 249 -15.54 7.90 77.28
CA ASN A 249 -15.45 6.64 76.51
C ASN A 249 -16.61 6.45 75.52
N ASP A 250 -16.29 6.11 74.26
CA ASP A 250 -17.24 5.77 73.19
C ASP A 250 -17.72 4.32 73.37
N THR A 251 -18.49 4.06 74.44
CA THR A 251 -19.03 2.73 74.74
C THR A 251 -20.34 2.51 73.97
N ARG A 252 -20.38 1.49 73.12
CA ARG A 252 -21.57 1.09 72.35
C ARG A 252 -22.14 -0.20 72.91
N VAL A 253 -23.47 -0.24 73.04
CA VAL A 253 -24.20 -1.41 73.56
C VAL A 253 -24.97 -2.06 72.41
N TYR A 254 -24.76 -3.35 72.22
CA TYR A 254 -25.43 -4.15 71.22
C TYR A 254 -26.22 -5.28 71.88
N ARG A 255 -27.51 -5.39 71.54
CA ARG A 255 -28.35 -6.49 72.02
C ARG A 255 -28.08 -7.75 71.21
N LEU A 256 -27.88 -8.86 71.90
CA LEU A 256 -27.58 -10.14 71.26
C LEU A 256 -28.86 -10.85 70.79
N THR A 257 -28.80 -11.45 69.60
CA THR A 257 -29.89 -12.28 69.08
C THR A 257 -29.67 -13.73 69.49
N GLN A 258 -30.71 -14.37 70.02
CA GLN A 258 -30.66 -15.77 70.43
C GLN A 258 -30.64 -16.70 69.21
N SER A 259 -29.76 -17.69 69.22
CA SER A 259 -29.69 -18.76 68.22
C SER A 259 -30.14 -20.10 68.83
N PRO A 260 -30.79 -20.99 68.06
CA PRO A 260 -31.21 -22.30 68.55
C PRO A 260 -29.98 -23.13 68.97
N ALA A 261 -30.05 -23.76 70.15
CA ALA A 261 -28.90 -24.44 70.73
C ALA A 261 -29.07 -25.95 70.87
N GLN A 262 -27.99 -26.69 70.65
CA GLN A 262 -27.85 -28.10 71.01
C GLN A 262 -27.09 -28.22 72.35
N ASN A 263 -27.50 -29.16 73.21
CA ASN A 263 -26.90 -29.51 74.51
C ASN A 263 -27.17 -28.60 75.73
N GLY A 264 -28.28 -27.86 75.76
CA GLY A 264 -28.77 -27.22 77.00
C GLY A 264 -28.04 -25.95 77.45
N ALA A 265 -27.09 -25.43 76.66
CA ALA A 265 -26.57 -24.07 76.79
C ALA A 265 -27.25 -23.16 75.75
N TYR A 266 -27.61 -21.93 76.08
CA TYR A 266 -28.24 -20.99 75.15
C TYR A 266 -27.17 -20.19 74.41
N LYS A 267 -27.19 -20.20 73.08
CA LYS A 267 -26.21 -19.48 72.23
C LYS A 267 -26.76 -18.15 71.74
N TYR A 268 -25.87 -17.17 71.68
CA TYR A 268 -26.16 -15.82 71.21
C TYR A 268 -25.07 -15.37 70.24
N SER A 269 -25.48 -14.69 69.16
CA SER A 269 -24.56 -14.21 68.11
C SER A 269 -24.76 -12.74 67.77
N LEU A 270 -23.66 -12.03 67.47
CA LEU A 270 -23.67 -10.67 66.95
C LEU A 270 -22.63 -10.55 65.84
N LYS A 271 -23.04 -10.06 64.66
CA LYS A 271 -22.14 -9.68 63.57
C LYS A 271 -21.88 -8.18 63.62
N LEU A 272 -20.61 -7.78 63.60
CA LEU A 272 -20.21 -6.37 63.54
C LEU A 272 -19.38 -6.06 62.29
N PRO A 273 -19.59 -4.88 61.67
CA PRO A 273 -18.77 -4.44 60.55
C PRO A 273 -17.31 -4.24 60.99
N ALA A 274 -16.40 -4.30 60.04
CA ALA A 274 -14.96 -4.31 60.30
C ALA A 274 -14.50 -3.07 61.11
N PRO A 275 -13.87 -3.27 62.29
CA PRO A 275 -13.50 -2.18 63.18
C PRO A 275 -12.15 -1.54 62.83
N SER A 276 -12.08 -0.21 62.95
CA SER A 276 -10.87 0.57 62.59
C SER A 276 -9.83 0.73 63.70
N TYR A 277 -10.16 0.32 64.94
CA TYR A 277 -9.34 0.53 66.14
C TYR A 277 -9.45 -0.65 67.10
N ASN A 278 -8.41 -0.87 67.92
CA ASN A 278 -8.48 -1.83 69.02
C ASN A 278 -9.62 -1.49 69.98
N PHE A 279 -10.27 -2.50 70.57
CA PHE A 279 -11.34 -2.29 71.53
C PHE A 279 -11.45 -3.45 72.53
N TYR A 280 -12.17 -3.18 73.61
CA TYR A 280 -12.53 -4.19 74.59
C TYR A 280 -14.01 -4.48 74.54
N TYR A 281 -14.40 -5.70 74.89
CA TYR A 281 -15.79 -6.08 74.99
C TYR A 281 -16.07 -6.94 76.23
N ARG A 282 -17.30 -6.86 76.75
CA ARG A 282 -17.83 -7.76 77.79
C ARG A 282 -19.32 -7.99 77.57
N ALA A 283 -19.82 -9.18 77.92
CA ALA A 283 -21.24 -9.50 77.87
C ALA A 283 -21.88 -9.35 79.27
N ARG A 284 -23.10 -8.82 79.35
CA ARG A 284 -23.89 -8.67 80.57
C ARG A 284 -25.18 -9.47 80.45
N SER A 285 -25.50 -10.29 81.44
CA SER A 285 -26.85 -10.83 81.60
C SER A 285 -27.75 -9.79 82.28
N LEU A 286 -28.87 -9.46 81.66
CA LEU A 286 -29.84 -8.51 82.20
C LEU A 286 -30.70 -9.08 83.34
N ALA A 287 -30.78 -10.42 83.48
CA ALA A 287 -31.59 -11.05 84.52
C ALA A 287 -30.83 -11.24 85.84
N SER A 288 -29.55 -11.61 85.78
CA SER A 288 -28.69 -11.87 86.94
C SER A 288 -27.70 -10.73 87.24
N ASP A 289 -27.68 -9.69 86.41
CA ASP A 289 -26.72 -8.58 86.45
C ASP A 289 -25.24 -9.01 86.50
N SER A 290 -24.95 -10.17 85.91
CA SER A 290 -23.63 -10.77 85.90
C SER A 290 -22.90 -10.43 84.61
N PHE A 291 -21.62 -10.06 84.71
CA PHE A 291 -20.77 -9.74 83.57
C PHE A 291 -19.82 -10.89 83.25
N SER A 292 -19.51 -11.07 81.96
CA SER A 292 -18.35 -11.86 81.54
C SER A 292 -17.06 -11.15 81.93
N PRO A 293 -15.92 -11.87 81.94
CA PRO A 293 -14.61 -11.22 81.86
C PRO A 293 -14.55 -10.24 80.68
N SER A 294 -13.72 -9.21 80.84
CA SER A 294 -13.37 -8.31 79.75
C SER A 294 -12.40 -8.98 78.81
N TYR A 295 -12.61 -8.76 77.53
CA TYR A 295 -11.89 -9.38 76.44
C TYR A 295 -11.38 -8.33 75.46
N PHE A 296 -10.21 -8.54 74.86
CA PHE A 296 -9.52 -7.57 73.99
C PHE A 296 -9.50 -8.01 72.52
N VAL A 297 -9.82 -7.08 71.63
CA VAL A 297 -9.68 -7.23 70.18
C VAL A 297 -8.60 -6.29 69.67
N SER A 298 -7.52 -6.87 69.14
CA SER A 298 -6.48 -6.13 68.42
C SER A 298 -6.83 -6.05 66.94
N CYS A 299 -7.01 -4.84 66.43
CA CYS A 299 -7.31 -4.55 65.03
C CYS A 299 -6.01 -4.22 64.30
N ARG A 300 -5.55 -5.11 63.43
CA ARG A 300 -4.34 -4.91 62.61
C ARG A 300 -4.70 -4.52 61.18
N ARG A 301 -3.89 -3.66 60.57
CA ARG A 301 -3.98 -3.36 59.13
C ARG A 301 -3.07 -4.30 58.37
N ARG A 302 -3.57 -4.86 57.26
CA ARG A 302 -2.75 -5.64 56.33
C ARG A 302 -1.86 -4.68 55.52
N PRO A 303 -0.65 -5.11 55.09
CA PRO A 303 0.11 -4.33 54.13
C PRO A 303 -0.69 -4.24 52.82
N GLU A 304 -0.83 -3.02 52.30
CA GLU A 304 -1.55 -2.73 51.06
C GLU A 304 -0.60 -2.11 50.05
N VAL A 305 -0.88 -2.37 48.77
CA VAL A 305 -0.19 -1.72 47.66
C VAL A 305 -0.81 -0.33 47.46
N THR A 306 -0.04 0.73 47.72
CA THR A 306 -0.53 2.11 47.60
C THR A 306 -0.35 2.66 46.18
N ARG A 307 0.73 2.25 45.50
CA ARG A 307 1.08 2.68 44.15
C ARG A 307 1.87 1.58 43.44
N ILE A 308 1.61 1.40 42.15
CA ILE A 308 2.38 0.52 41.26
C ILE A 308 2.90 1.35 40.10
N ASN A 309 4.20 1.36 39.88
CA ASN A 309 4.83 2.01 38.73
C ASN A 309 5.47 0.95 37.83
N ALA A 310 5.27 1.04 36.53
CA ALA A 310 5.95 0.20 35.54
C ALA A 310 6.92 1.05 34.74
N SER A 311 8.20 0.67 34.75
CA SER A 311 9.19 1.22 33.83
C SER A 311 9.42 0.24 32.68
N TYR A 312 9.23 0.73 31.46
CA TYR A 312 9.31 -0.02 30.21
C TYR A 312 10.64 0.29 29.53
N ARG A 313 11.42 -0.76 29.25
CA ARG A 313 12.55 -0.72 28.32
C ARG A 313 12.20 -1.56 27.11
N PHE A 314 11.88 -0.90 26.00
CA PHE A 314 11.54 -1.53 24.73
C PHE A 314 12.78 -2.17 24.07
N PRO A 315 12.59 -3.17 23.18
CA PRO A 315 13.68 -3.74 22.39
C PRO A 315 14.44 -2.68 21.60
N GLU A 316 15.75 -2.84 21.45
CA GLU A 316 16.63 -1.80 20.89
C GLU A 316 16.28 -1.46 19.44
N TYR A 317 15.85 -2.44 18.64
CA TYR A 317 15.47 -2.24 17.24
C TYR A 317 14.30 -1.26 17.04
N THR A 318 13.42 -1.15 18.04
CA THR A 318 12.24 -0.25 17.98
C THR A 318 12.62 1.23 18.11
N ARG A 319 13.81 1.53 18.65
CA ARG A 319 14.30 2.89 18.96
C ARG A 319 13.36 3.74 19.85
N ILE A 320 12.40 3.12 20.53
CA ILE A 320 11.48 3.81 21.44
C ILE A 320 12.22 4.10 22.76
N ALA A 321 12.18 5.36 23.20
CA ALA A 321 12.77 5.76 24.48
C ALA A 321 12.08 5.04 25.66
N SER A 322 12.84 4.76 26.71
CA SER A 322 12.27 4.14 27.91
C SER A 322 11.18 5.01 28.53
N MET A 323 10.10 4.37 28.98
CA MET A 323 8.90 5.04 29.51
C MET A 323 8.65 4.62 30.95
N VAL A 324 8.05 5.48 31.76
CA VAL A 324 7.57 5.16 33.10
C VAL A 324 6.09 5.50 33.18
N GLU A 325 5.28 4.54 33.60
CA GLU A 325 3.85 4.70 33.81
C GLU A 325 3.56 4.57 35.31
N GLU A 326 2.88 5.58 35.86
CA GLU A 326 2.53 5.61 37.28
C GLU A 326 1.11 5.09 37.51
N ASN A 327 0.91 4.40 38.65
CA ASN A 327 -0.37 3.79 39.05
C ASN A 327 -0.96 2.82 38.00
N VAL A 328 -0.11 1.97 37.42
CA VAL A 328 -0.53 0.98 36.42
C VAL A 328 -1.51 -0.04 36.99
N THR A 329 -2.64 -0.18 36.30
CA THR A 329 -3.67 -1.22 36.54
C THR A 329 -3.67 -2.30 35.46
N SER A 330 -2.89 -2.11 34.40
CA SER A 330 -2.58 -3.12 33.39
C SER A 330 -1.22 -2.81 32.79
N ILE A 331 -0.48 -3.84 32.37
CA ILE A 331 0.81 -3.66 31.71
C ILE A 331 0.60 -4.01 30.24
N SER A 332 0.88 -3.07 29.35
CA SER A 332 0.77 -3.30 27.90
C SER A 332 2.04 -2.83 27.21
N GLY A 333 2.68 -3.69 26.44
CA GLY A 333 3.95 -3.36 25.77
C GLY A 333 4.30 -4.34 24.66
N LEU A 334 5.37 -4.02 23.92
CA LEU A 334 5.86 -4.86 22.83
C LEU A 334 6.42 -6.18 23.35
N PHE A 335 6.32 -7.23 22.54
CA PHE A 335 6.96 -8.52 22.80
C PHE A 335 8.43 -8.31 23.20
N MET A 336 8.84 -9.04 24.25
CA MET A 336 10.17 -9.00 24.87
C MET A 336 10.60 -7.66 25.48
N SER A 337 9.69 -6.68 25.60
CA SER A 337 9.92 -5.48 26.41
C SER A 337 10.24 -5.87 27.85
N GLU A 338 11.24 -5.23 28.42
CA GLU A 338 11.68 -5.47 29.78
C GLU A 338 10.97 -4.50 30.72
N ILE A 339 10.19 -5.05 31.65
CA ILE A 339 9.38 -4.30 32.60
C ILE A 339 10.03 -4.36 33.97
N THR A 340 10.27 -3.20 34.56
CA THR A 340 10.59 -3.08 35.98
C THR A 340 9.36 -2.58 36.73
N LEU A 341 8.71 -3.48 37.46
CA LEU A 341 7.52 -3.16 38.25
C LEU A 341 7.93 -2.79 39.67
N THR A 342 7.52 -1.62 40.13
CA THR A 342 7.81 -1.11 41.48
C THR A 342 6.50 -0.90 42.23
N ALA A 343 6.31 -1.64 43.32
CA ALA A 343 5.15 -1.52 44.19
C ALA A 343 5.54 -0.82 45.49
N HIS A 344 4.79 0.22 45.84
CA HIS A 344 4.89 0.93 47.12
C HIS A 344 3.89 0.35 48.12
N SER A 345 4.30 0.20 49.38
CA SER A 345 3.48 -0.38 50.44
C SER A 345 3.12 0.62 51.53
N SER A 346 1.94 0.43 52.12
CA SER A 346 1.50 1.14 53.32
C SER A 346 2.30 0.79 54.59
N ALA A 347 3.03 -0.33 54.60
CA ALA A 347 3.80 -0.81 55.76
C ALA A 347 5.23 -1.27 55.38
N PRO A 348 6.19 -1.32 56.33
CA PRO A 348 7.51 -1.89 56.10
C PRO A 348 7.45 -3.40 55.80
N LEU A 349 8.08 -3.82 54.71
CA LEU A 349 8.01 -5.17 54.16
C LEU A 349 9.16 -6.08 54.66
N SER A 350 8.85 -7.37 54.84
CA SER A 350 9.85 -8.44 54.99
C SER A 350 10.05 -9.24 53.70
N SER A 351 8.99 -9.41 52.91
CA SER A 351 9.03 -10.04 51.59
C SER A 351 7.92 -9.49 50.69
N ALA A 352 8.18 -9.50 49.38
CA ALA A 352 7.22 -9.16 48.34
C ALA A 352 7.44 -10.06 47.14
N LYS A 353 6.36 -10.47 46.47
CA LYS A 353 6.43 -11.26 45.23
C LYS A 353 5.30 -10.89 44.28
N ILE A 354 5.58 -11.00 43.00
CA ILE A 354 4.59 -10.99 41.92
C ILE A 354 4.11 -12.43 41.73
N VAL A 355 2.80 -12.64 41.64
CA VAL A 355 2.18 -13.93 41.34
C VAL A 355 1.43 -13.82 40.03
N PHE A 356 1.76 -14.69 39.08
CA PHE A 356 1.11 -14.75 37.77
C PHE A 356 -0.06 -15.75 37.77
N ALA A 357 -0.99 -15.64 36.80
CA ALA A 357 -2.22 -16.44 36.76
C ALA A 357 -1.96 -17.97 36.74
N GLY A 358 -0.81 -18.42 36.21
CA GLY A 358 -0.36 -19.81 36.24
C GLY A 358 0.35 -20.27 37.53
N ASN A 359 0.20 -19.53 38.64
CA ASN A 359 0.83 -19.79 39.94
C ASN A 359 2.38 -19.73 39.96
N ARG A 360 2.99 -19.26 38.86
CA ARG A 360 4.39 -18.84 38.82
C ARG A 360 4.55 -17.59 39.68
N SER A 361 5.61 -17.50 40.47
CA SER A 361 5.89 -16.31 41.27
C SER A 361 7.30 -15.80 41.07
N LEU A 362 7.49 -14.49 41.19
CA LEU A 362 8.76 -13.79 41.06
C LEU A 362 8.98 -12.93 42.31
N VAL A 363 10.07 -13.17 43.02
CA VAL A 363 10.42 -12.42 44.23
C VAL A 363 10.83 -10.99 43.84
N MET A 364 10.35 -10.01 44.61
CA MET A 364 10.68 -8.60 44.45
C MET A 364 11.78 -8.20 45.45
N ALA A 365 12.75 -7.42 44.99
CA ALA A 365 13.79 -6.83 45.84
C ALA A 365 13.20 -5.65 46.62
N ILE A 366 13.37 -5.65 47.94
CA ILE A 366 12.83 -4.60 48.83
C ILE A 366 13.81 -3.42 48.87
N SER A 367 13.28 -2.19 48.83
CA SER A 367 14.08 -0.98 48.97
C SER A 367 14.73 -0.89 50.37
N PRO A 368 15.86 -0.17 50.51
CA PRO A 368 16.52 0.01 51.82
C PRO A 368 15.61 0.59 52.91
N GLU A 369 14.63 1.42 52.51
CA GLU A 369 13.64 2.03 53.39
C GLU A 369 12.52 1.06 53.82
N GLY A 370 12.41 -0.10 53.16
CA GLY A 370 11.44 -1.15 53.46
C GLY A 370 10.02 -0.87 52.97
N LYS A 371 9.76 0.26 52.30
CA LYS A 371 8.40 0.70 51.88
C LYS A 371 8.11 0.53 50.39
N ALA A 372 9.06 0.02 49.61
CA ALA A 372 8.85 -0.30 48.22
C ALA A 372 9.53 -1.62 47.88
N ALA A 373 9.05 -2.29 46.85
CA ALA A 373 9.67 -3.48 46.30
C ALA A 373 9.63 -3.43 44.77
N SER A 374 10.67 -3.93 44.11
CA SER A 374 10.76 -3.96 42.65
C SER A 374 11.17 -5.32 42.10
N ALA A 375 10.64 -5.68 40.93
CA ALA A 375 11.07 -6.86 40.19
C ALA A 375 11.09 -6.58 38.69
N LYS A 376 11.92 -7.34 37.98
CA LYS A 376 12.15 -7.20 36.54
C LYS A 376 11.74 -8.46 35.81
N PHE A 377 10.98 -8.34 34.74
CA PHE A 377 10.58 -9.46 33.88
C PHE A 377 10.36 -9.01 32.44
N LYS A 378 10.29 -9.95 31.49
CA LYS A 378 10.01 -9.68 30.08
C LYS A 378 8.58 -10.01 29.70
N LEU A 379 8.02 -9.25 28.75
CA LEU A 379 6.71 -9.50 28.16
C LEU A 379 6.79 -10.58 27.07
N ASP A 380 6.58 -11.83 27.44
CA ASP A 380 6.62 -12.95 26.48
C ASP A 380 5.22 -13.26 25.92
N LYS A 381 4.24 -13.45 26.81
CA LYS A 381 2.86 -13.80 26.42
C LYS A 381 1.83 -13.05 27.24
N LYS A 382 0.59 -13.04 26.75
CA LYS A 382 -0.56 -12.57 27.52
C LYS A 382 -0.66 -13.34 28.84
N ASP A 383 -0.72 -12.62 29.95
CA ASP A 383 -0.76 -13.17 31.30
C ASP A 383 -1.53 -12.20 32.21
N ALA A 384 -1.65 -12.50 33.49
CA ALA A 384 -2.14 -11.56 34.49
C ALA A 384 -1.30 -11.68 35.76
N TYR A 385 -1.12 -10.57 36.48
CA TYR A 385 -0.31 -10.53 37.69
C TYR A 385 -1.09 -9.99 38.89
N LYS A 386 -0.73 -10.45 40.09
CA LYS A 386 -1.09 -9.83 41.36
C LYS A 386 0.16 -9.68 42.23
N ILE A 387 0.14 -8.77 43.18
CA ILE A 387 1.26 -8.53 44.09
C ILE A 387 0.89 -9.00 45.48
N GLU A 388 1.70 -9.90 46.05
CA GLU A 388 1.57 -10.36 47.43
C GLU A 388 2.68 -9.72 48.28
N LEU A 389 2.27 -9.01 49.32
CA LEU A 389 3.15 -8.34 50.27
C LEU A 389 3.12 -9.06 51.62
N THR A 390 4.24 -9.10 52.32
CA THR A 390 4.32 -9.54 53.72
C THR A 390 5.09 -8.49 54.53
N ASP A 391 4.50 -8.02 55.62
CA ASP A 391 5.15 -7.05 56.52
C ASP A 391 6.22 -7.69 57.41
N LYS A 392 6.92 -6.89 58.22
CA LYS A 392 7.93 -7.39 59.18
C LYS A 392 7.38 -8.30 60.28
N ASP A 393 6.09 -8.22 60.57
CA ASP A 393 5.42 -9.02 61.60
C ASP A 393 4.87 -10.35 61.04
N GLY A 394 5.05 -10.62 59.74
CA GLY A 394 4.62 -11.84 59.07
C GLY A 394 3.18 -11.79 58.54
N THR A 395 2.52 -10.63 58.57
CA THR A 395 1.16 -10.43 58.05
C THR A 395 1.18 -10.32 56.53
N LYS A 396 0.36 -11.12 55.85
CA LYS A 396 0.18 -11.06 54.40
C LYS A 396 -0.89 -10.04 53.98
N SER A 397 -0.67 -9.41 52.85
CA SER A 397 -1.68 -8.60 52.16
C SER A 397 -2.93 -9.44 51.85
N ARG A 398 -4.08 -8.78 51.72
CA ARG A 398 -5.31 -9.42 51.24
C ARG A 398 -5.10 -9.97 49.83
N ASP A 399 -5.84 -11.01 49.46
CA ASP A 399 -5.81 -11.51 48.09
C ASP A 399 -6.32 -10.43 47.13
N GLY A 400 -5.42 -9.97 46.27
CA GLY A 400 -5.64 -8.85 45.35
C GLY A 400 -6.24 -9.30 44.02
N LYS A 401 -6.81 -8.35 43.27
CA LYS A 401 -7.26 -8.61 41.90
C LYS A 401 -6.06 -8.84 40.99
N PHE A 402 -6.24 -9.72 40.01
CA PHE A 402 -5.29 -9.85 38.90
C PHE A 402 -5.41 -8.63 37.97
N TYR A 403 -4.27 -8.11 37.56
CA TYR A 403 -4.10 -7.06 36.57
C TYR A 403 -3.60 -7.67 35.27
N ASP A 404 -4.15 -7.24 34.13
CA ASP A 404 -3.84 -7.83 32.83
C ASP A 404 -2.43 -7.45 32.34
N ILE A 405 -1.77 -8.40 31.69
CA ILE A 405 -0.55 -8.20 30.91
C ILE A 405 -0.90 -8.46 29.44
N ASN A 406 -0.86 -7.41 28.62
CA ASN A 406 -1.05 -7.50 27.18
C ASN A 406 0.30 -7.38 26.46
N VAL A 407 0.51 -8.24 25.47
CA VAL A 407 1.72 -8.25 24.66
C VAL A 407 1.33 -7.95 23.22
N TYR A 408 1.97 -6.95 22.63
CA TYR A 408 1.81 -6.60 21.22
C TYR A 408 2.98 -7.17 20.43
N GLU A 409 2.67 -7.98 19.43
CA GLU A 409 3.64 -8.49 18.48
C GLU A 409 3.93 -7.45 17.39
N ASP A 410 5.18 -7.47 16.93
CA ASP A 410 5.66 -6.66 15.84
C ASP A 410 5.07 -7.13 14.49
N ARG A 411 4.69 -6.18 13.64
CA ARG A 411 3.96 -6.47 12.39
C ARG A 411 4.92 -6.90 11.30
N TYR A 412 4.39 -7.54 10.25
CA TYR A 412 5.18 -7.82 9.07
C TYR A 412 5.30 -6.54 8.22
N PRO A 413 6.44 -6.32 7.53
CA PRO A 413 6.57 -5.21 6.61
C PRO A 413 5.60 -5.40 5.43
N SER A 414 5.30 -4.32 4.72
CA SER A 414 4.59 -4.33 3.44
C SER A 414 5.56 -4.01 2.30
N CYS A 415 5.38 -4.66 1.15
CA CYS A 415 6.28 -4.53 0.00
C CYS A 415 5.50 -4.57 -1.31
N GLU A 416 5.78 -3.63 -2.21
CA GLU A 416 5.12 -3.49 -3.51
C GLU A 416 6.11 -3.05 -4.59
N ILE A 417 6.00 -3.62 -5.79
CA ILE A 417 6.67 -3.11 -6.99
C ILE A 417 5.69 -2.18 -7.70
N ILE A 418 6.04 -0.89 -7.78
CA ILE A 418 5.17 0.15 -8.33
C ILE A 418 5.35 0.26 -9.84
N GLU A 419 6.58 0.07 -10.32
CA GLU A 419 6.90 0.22 -11.74
C GLU A 419 8.05 -0.73 -12.13
N PRO A 420 7.91 -1.53 -13.21
CA PRO A 420 6.66 -1.87 -13.89
C PRO A 420 5.85 -2.90 -13.08
N ALA A 421 4.53 -2.73 -13.02
CA ALA A 421 3.63 -3.68 -12.38
C ALA A 421 2.98 -4.63 -13.41
N GLY A 422 2.79 -5.89 -13.03
CA GLY A 422 2.09 -6.89 -13.83
C GLY A 422 2.96 -7.57 -14.90
N VAL A 423 2.37 -7.74 -16.09
CA VAL A 423 2.99 -8.42 -17.22
C VAL A 423 3.44 -7.39 -18.25
N ILE A 424 4.71 -7.40 -18.63
CA ILE A 424 5.29 -6.52 -19.65
C ILE A 424 6.09 -7.32 -20.68
N ASN A 425 6.34 -6.72 -21.85
CA ASN A 425 7.27 -7.28 -22.84
C ASN A 425 8.72 -6.90 -22.50
N ALA A 426 9.66 -7.81 -22.79
CA ALA A 426 11.08 -7.59 -22.53
C ALA A 426 11.65 -6.45 -23.40
N PRO A 427 12.35 -5.45 -22.81
CA PRO A 427 13.09 -4.47 -23.59
C PRO A 427 14.34 -5.07 -24.27
N TYR A 428 14.75 -4.45 -25.38
CA TYR A 428 15.85 -4.93 -26.24
C TYR A 428 17.22 -4.92 -25.56
N ASP A 429 17.49 -3.91 -24.73
CA ASP A 429 18.73 -3.80 -23.95
C ASP A 429 18.73 -4.67 -22.70
N ARG A 430 17.63 -5.43 -22.46
CA ARG A 430 17.45 -6.38 -21.36
C ARG A 430 17.65 -5.75 -19.98
N LYS A 431 17.28 -4.47 -19.86
CA LYS A 431 17.33 -3.70 -18.62
C LYS A 431 15.97 -3.10 -18.35
N ILE A 432 15.45 -3.27 -17.14
CA ILE A 432 14.25 -2.56 -16.69
C ILE A 432 14.56 -1.79 -15.41
N ASP A 433 14.01 -0.59 -15.30
CA ASP A 433 13.95 0.14 -14.03
C ASP A 433 12.86 -0.49 -13.17
N VAL A 434 13.20 -0.92 -11.96
CA VAL A 434 12.27 -1.47 -10.98
C VAL A 434 12.19 -0.51 -9.80
N ALA A 435 11.01 0.04 -9.57
CA ALA A 435 10.69 0.88 -8.42
C ALA A 435 9.95 0.05 -7.36
N VAL A 436 10.54 -0.04 -6.17
CA VAL A 436 10.01 -0.82 -5.05
C VAL A 436 9.69 0.12 -3.90
N LYS A 437 8.51 -0.08 -3.31
CA LYS A 437 8.07 0.59 -2.10
C LYS A 437 7.92 -0.43 -0.99
N ALA A 438 8.55 -0.16 0.15
CA ALA A 438 8.37 -0.96 1.35
C ALA A 438 8.07 -0.07 2.55
N ARG A 439 7.22 -0.56 3.45
CA ARG A 439 6.83 0.15 4.67
C ARG A 439 6.73 -0.82 5.84
N ASP A 440 7.25 -0.39 6.96
CA ASP A 440 7.27 -1.07 8.25
C ASP A 440 6.85 -0.10 9.38
N ASP A 441 6.46 -0.60 10.54
CA ASP A 441 6.11 0.24 11.70
C ASP A 441 7.34 0.74 12.46
N PHE A 442 8.48 0.04 12.38
CA PHE A 442 9.75 0.50 12.96
C PHE A 442 10.75 0.89 11.88
N ALA A 443 11.19 -0.06 11.07
CA ALA A 443 12.18 0.19 10.03
C ALA A 443 12.33 -0.97 9.05
N VAL A 444 12.49 -0.64 7.77
CA VAL A 444 12.93 -1.61 6.77
C VAL A 444 14.45 -1.76 6.85
N SER A 445 14.92 -2.99 7.11
CA SER A 445 16.35 -3.29 7.25
C SER A 445 17.01 -3.66 5.94
N ARG A 446 16.30 -4.39 5.08
CA ARG A 446 16.83 -4.97 3.84
C ARG A 446 15.75 -5.12 2.80
N LEU A 447 16.13 -4.93 1.54
CA LEU A 447 15.28 -5.14 0.38
C LEU A 447 15.99 -6.03 -0.65
N VAL A 448 15.36 -7.12 -1.06
CA VAL A 448 15.93 -8.11 -1.98
C VAL A 448 15.03 -8.25 -3.20
N LEU A 449 15.61 -8.05 -4.39
CA LEU A 449 14.95 -8.35 -5.66
C LEU A 449 15.33 -9.76 -6.09
N THR A 450 14.34 -10.65 -6.21
CA THR A 450 14.55 -12.01 -6.68
C THR A 450 13.91 -12.19 -8.05
N TYR A 451 14.63 -12.86 -8.96
CA TYR A 451 14.17 -13.09 -10.32
C TYR A 451 14.63 -14.46 -10.83
N TYR A 452 13.82 -15.06 -11.70
CA TYR A 452 14.04 -16.40 -12.22
C TYR A 452 13.38 -16.60 -13.57
N LYS A 453 13.94 -17.51 -14.36
CA LYS A 453 13.43 -17.86 -15.68
C LYS A 453 12.46 -19.03 -15.57
N ASN A 454 11.20 -18.84 -15.94
CA ASN A 454 10.13 -19.86 -15.86
C ASN A 454 10.02 -20.53 -14.46
N GLU A 455 10.65 -21.70 -14.26
CA GLU A 455 10.72 -22.46 -12.99
C GLU A 455 12.16 -22.87 -12.64
N GLY A 456 13.16 -22.18 -13.21
CA GLY A 456 14.59 -22.45 -12.95
C GLY A 456 15.10 -21.86 -11.64
N ASP A 457 16.42 -22.01 -11.42
CA ASP A 457 17.09 -21.46 -10.24
C ASP A 457 16.86 -19.95 -10.10
N ALA A 458 16.52 -19.53 -8.89
CA ALA A 458 16.27 -18.14 -8.58
C ALA A 458 17.56 -17.40 -8.23
N GLU A 459 17.75 -16.23 -8.84
CA GLU A 459 18.81 -15.30 -8.50
C GLU A 459 18.25 -14.16 -7.66
N SER A 460 18.98 -13.77 -6.62
CA SER A 460 18.59 -12.70 -5.71
C SER A 460 19.66 -11.63 -5.67
N ARG A 461 19.23 -10.37 -5.72
CA ARG A 461 20.10 -9.20 -5.62
C ARG A 461 19.56 -8.26 -4.54
N GLU A 462 20.40 -7.89 -3.60
CA GLU A 462 20.07 -6.90 -2.58
C GLU A 462 20.05 -5.49 -3.20
N ILE A 463 19.00 -4.72 -2.90
CA ILE A 463 18.85 -3.32 -3.30
C ILE A 463 19.45 -2.46 -2.19
N THR A 464 20.42 -1.61 -2.54
CA THR A 464 21.01 -0.66 -1.60
C THR A 464 19.98 0.38 -1.18
N LEU A 465 19.77 0.53 0.12
CA LEU A 465 18.86 1.54 0.70
C LEU A 465 19.56 2.89 0.81
N HIS A 466 18.96 3.96 0.28
CA HIS A 466 19.46 5.34 0.41
C HIS A 466 19.24 5.89 1.82
N GLU A 467 18.14 5.50 2.47
CA GLU A 467 17.80 5.86 3.85
C GLU A 467 17.70 4.61 4.72
N SER A 468 18.82 4.23 5.35
CA SER A 468 18.86 3.05 6.22
C SER A 468 18.04 3.26 7.49
N GLY A 469 17.09 2.35 7.74
CA GLY A 469 16.29 2.34 8.97
C GLY A 469 15.13 3.33 8.98
N ALA A 470 14.60 3.70 7.80
CA ALA A 470 13.35 4.44 7.66
C ALA A 470 12.13 3.49 7.73
N SER A 471 11.01 3.98 8.24
CA SER A 471 9.74 3.25 8.30
C SER A 471 9.08 3.10 6.92
N GLU A 472 9.42 3.96 5.95
CA GLU A 472 8.95 3.87 4.57
C GLU A 472 10.11 4.19 3.64
N ILE A 473 10.37 3.30 2.69
CA ILE A 473 11.41 3.45 1.68
C ILE A 473 10.81 3.37 0.28
N PHE A 474 11.41 4.11 -0.63
CA PHE A 474 11.12 4.07 -2.04
C PHE A 474 12.43 3.99 -2.80
N GLU A 475 12.70 2.83 -3.40
CA GLU A 475 13.97 2.53 -4.03
C GLU A 475 13.79 2.22 -5.50
N LYS A 476 14.70 2.75 -6.33
CA LYS A 476 14.77 2.46 -7.76
C LYS A 476 16.05 1.70 -8.06
N THR A 477 15.94 0.60 -8.79
CA THR A 477 17.08 -0.20 -9.22
C THR A 477 16.93 -0.64 -10.66
N VAL A 478 18.04 -1.01 -11.30
CA VAL A 478 18.02 -1.57 -12.66
C VAL A 478 18.16 -3.08 -12.57
N LEU A 479 17.14 -3.79 -13.03
CA LEU A 479 17.20 -5.23 -13.27
C LEU A 479 17.79 -5.47 -14.66
N ASP A 480 19.09 -5.78 -14.68
CA ASP A 480 19.81 -6.20 -15.89
C ASP A 480 19.79 -7.73 -15.98
N PHE A 481 19.14 -8.26 -17.00
CA PHE A 481 19.06 -9.69 -17.28
C PHE A 481 19.73 -10.04 -18.61
N SER A 482 20.68 -9.21 -19.06
CA SER A 482 21.42 -9.39 -20.32
C SER A 482 22.20 -10.70 -20.36
N PHE A 483 22.70 -11.15 -19.20
CA PHE A 483 23.48 -12.37 -19.05
C PHE A 483 22.65 -13.65 -19.19
N MET A 484 21.33 -13.56 -19.03
CA MET A 484 20.44 -14.70 -19.21
C MET A 484 20.07 -14.87 -20.68
N ASN A 485 20.06 -16.14 -21.12
CA ASN A 485 19.66 -16.46 -22.48
C ASN A 485 18.17 -16.87 -22.52
N PHE A 486 17.33 -15.98 -23.04
CA PHE A 486 15.90 -16.23 -23.25
C PHE A 486 15.62 -16.60 -24.71
N LYS A 487 14.82 -17.64 -24.90
CA LYS A 487 14.19 -18.01 -26.17
C LYS A 487 12.88 -17.21 -26.34
N PRO A 488 12.47 -16.93 -27.58
CA PRO A 488 11.16 -16.32 -27.83
C PRO A 488 10.03 -17.15 -27.19
N GLY A 489 9.12 -16.48 -26.47
CA GLY A 489 8.01 -17.09 -25.73
C GLY A 489 8.32 -17.48 -24.27
N GLU A 490 9.57 -17.40 -23.82
CA GLU A 490 9.93 -17.58 -22.41
C GLU A 490 9.65 -16.31 -21.58
N ALA A 491 9.64 -16.44 -20.26
CA ALA A 491 9.42 -15.31 -19.37
C ALA A 491 10.39 -15.27 -18.18
N LEU A 492 10.71 -14.05 -17.77
CA LEU A 492 11.40 -13.73 -16.53
C LEU A 492 10.36 -13.33 -15.49
N PHE A 493 10.35 -14.02 -14.36
CA PHE A 493 9.50 -13.72 -13.22
C PHE A 493 10.33 -13.01 -12.17
N TYR A 494 9.78 -12.00 -11.52
CA TYR A 494 10.51 -11.26 -10.49
C TYR A 494 9.57 -10.71 -9.41
N PHE A 495 10.08 -10.63 -8.19
CA PHE A 495 9.40 -10.05 -7.04
C PHE A 495 10.42 -9.42 -6.09
N ALA A 496 9.97 -8.47 -5.29
CA ALA A 496 10.77 -7.88 -4.22
C ALA A 496 10.35 -8.48 -2.87
N GLU A 497 11.30 -8.61 -1.97
CA GLU A 497 11.10 -9.08 -0.60
C GLU A 497 11.73 -8.07 0.35
N ALA A 498 10.90 -7.46 1.21
CA ALA A 498 11.34 -6.52 2.23
C ALA A 498 11.44 -7.23 3.57
N TYR A 499 12.48 -6.90 4.34
CA TYR A 499 12.75 -7.41 5.67
C TYR A 499 12.65 -6.26 6.69
N ASP A 500 12.01 -6.52 7.82
CA ASP A 500 12.01 -5.61 8.97
C ASP A 500 13.35 -5.64 9.71
N ASN A 501 13.48 -4.84 10.78
CA ASN A 501 14.66 -4.81 11.62
C ASN A 501 14.50 -5.59 12.94
N ASP A 502 13.55 -6.53 13.05
CA ASP A 502 13.34 -7.34 14.27
C ASP A 502 14.53 -8.28 14.51
N ASP A 503 15.39 -7.92 15.47
CA ASP A 503 16.54 -8.74 15.88
C ASP A 503 16.21 -9.67 17.07
N VAL A 504 14.99 -9.60 17.60
CA VAL A 504 14.55 -10.38 18.76
C VAL A 504 13.91 -11.69 18.34
N SER A 505 12.94 -11.63 17.42
CA SER A 505 12.28 -12.82 16.85
C SER A 505 13.00 -13.32 15.59
N GLY A 506 13.91 -12.50 15.05
CA GLY A 506 14.52 -12.64 13.75
C GLY A 506 13.75 -11.84 12.68
N PRO A 507 14.44 -11.32 11.65
CA PRO A 507 13.81 -10.42 10.70
C PRO A 507 12.64 -11.08 9.97
N LYS A 508 11.46 -10.48 10.02
CA LYS A 508 10.31 -10.96 9.25
C LYS A 508 10.33 -10.34 7.86
N SER A 509 9.72 -11.04 6.91
CA SER A 509 9.75 -10.65 5.51
C SER A 509 8.41 -10.79 4.82
N THR A 510 8.14 -9.86 3.89
CA THR A 510 6.97 -9.90 3.02
C THR A 510 7.39 -9.73 1.56
N ARG A 511 6.78 -10.54 0.69
CA ARG A 511 7.02 -10.50 -0.76
C ARG A 511 5.97 -9.64 -1.46
N SER A 512 6.39 -8.93 -2.50
CA SER A 512 5.49 -8.30 -3.46
C SER A 512 4.76 -9.34 -4.31
N ALA A 513 3.77 -8.89 -5.08
CA ALA A 513 3.25 -9.69 -6.19
C ALA A 513 4.38 -10.06 -7.16
N VAL A 514 4.25 -11.24 -7.78
CA VAL A 514 5.17 -11.69 -8.83
C VAL A 514 4.80 -11.00 -10.14
N ASN A 515 5.77 -10.26 -10.68
CA ASN A 515 5.66 -9.61 -11.98
C ASN A 515 6.33 -10.47 -13.05
N LYS A 516 5.93 -10.28 -14.31
CA LYS A 516 6.34 -11.11 -15.44
C LYS A 516 6.83 -10.26 -16.61
N ILE A 517 8.00 -10.60 -17.12
CA ILE A 517 8.56 -10.03 -18.34
C ILE A 517 8.52 -11.13 -19.40
N VAL A 518 7.74 -10.94 -20.45
CA VAL A 518 7.56 -11.90 -21.55
C VAL A 518 8.52 -11.54 -22.68
N PHE A 519 9.26 -12.52 -23.18
CA PHE A 519 10.04 -12.33 -24.40
C PHE A 519 9.13 -12.58 -25.60
N PRO A 520 8.78 -11.53 -26.37
CA PRO A 520 7.81 -11.68 -27.45
C PRO A 520 8.32 -12.66 -28.49
N THR A 521 7.39 -13.43 -29.08
CA THR A 521 7.70 -14.26 -30.23
C THR A 521 7.74 -13.44 -31.52
N GLN A 522 8.36 -13.98 -32.57
CA GLN A 522 8.27 -13.39 -33.93
C GLN A 522 6.83 -13.11 -34.35
N PHE A 523 5.91 -13.98 -33.93
CA PHE A 523 4.49 -13.85 -34.20
C PHE A 523 3.85 -12.70 -33.41
N ASP A 524 4.16 -12.56 -32.12
CA ASP A 524 3.60 -11.47 -31.30
C ASP A 524 4.05 -10.09 -31.83
N GLU A 525 5.32 -9.98 -32.25
CA GLU A 525 5.82 -8.78 -32.91
C GLU A 525 5.16 -8.56 -34.28
N ALA A 526 4.92 -9.61 -35.07
CA ALA A 526 4.22 -9.50 -36.35
C ALA A 526 2.76 -9.04 -36.17
N VAL A 527 2.08 -9.48 -35.11
CA VAL A 527 0.70 -9.06 -34.79
C VAL A 527 0.66 -7.61 -34.32
N GLU A 528 1.59 -7.18 -33.45
CA GLU A 528 1.71 -5.76 -33.07
C GLU A 528 2.00 -4.88 -34.30
N LEU A 529 2.87 -5.35 -35.19
CA LEU A 529 3.18 -4.67 -36.45
C LEU A 529 1.96 -4.59 -37.37
N GLU A 530 1.18 -5.66 -37.48
CA GLU A 530 -0.03 -5.71 -38.30
C GLU A 530 -1.11 -4.75 -37.78
N ALA A 531 -1.32 -4.71 -36.46
CA ALA A 531 -2.22 -3.75 -35.83
C ALA A 531 -1.80 -2.31 -36.11
N LEU A 532 -0.49 -2.06 -36.09
CA LEU A 532 0.09 -0.75 -36.39
C LEU A 532 -0.12 -0.35 -37.84
N TYR A 533 0.20 -1.23 -38.80
CA TYR A 533 -0.08 -1.02 -40.22
C TYR A 533 -1.56 -0.72 -40.48
N GLY A 534 -2.48 -1.50 -39.88
CA GLY A 534 -3.91 -1.28 -40.03
C GLY A 534 -4.38 0.08 -39.47
N SER A 535 -3.79 0.54 -38.36
CA SER A 535 -4.08 1.86 -37.78
C SER A 535 -3.64 3.00 -38.70
N ILE A 536 -2.46 2.88 -39.31
CA ILE A 536 -1.91 3.85 -40.25
C ILE A 536 -2.76 3.88 -41.53
N GLU A 537 -3.11 2.71 -42.07
CA GLU A 537 -3.94 2.60 -43.27
C GLU A 537 -5.30 3.27 -43.07
N THR A 538 -5.94 3.03 -41.92
CA THR A 538 -7.24 3.63 -41.57
C THR A 538 -7.13 5.16 -41.52
N ARG A 539 -6.09 5.69 -40.87
CA ARG A 539 -5.84 7.15 -40.81
C ARG A 539 -5.55 7.74 -42.19
N LEU A 540 -4.71 7.10 -43.02
CA LEU A 540 -4.42 7.56 -44.39
C LEU A 540 -5.65 7.54 -45.29
N ASN A 541 -6.47 6.49 -45.22
CA ASN A 541 -7.73 6.38 -45.95
C ASN A 541 -8.69 7.51 -45.58
N LYS A 542 -8.80 7.83 -44.28
CA LYS A 542 -9.62 8.93 -43.79
C LYS A 542 -9.11 10.28 -44.30
N ILE A 543 -7.82 10.56 -44.13
CA ILE A 543 -7.20 11.82 -44.59
C ILE A 543 -7.42 12.01 -46.09
N SER A 544 -7.22 10.97 -46.90
CA SER A 544 -7.43 11.07 -48.35
C SER A 544 -8.92 11.33 -48.70
N ALA A 545 -9.85 10.63 -48.03
CA ALA A 545 -11.28 10.81 -48.25
C ALA A 545 -11.75 12.22 -47.85
N ASP A 546 -11.27 12.74 -46.72
CA ASP A 546 -11.60 14.07 -46.23
C ASP A 546 -11.02 15.17 -47.15
N GLN A 547 -9.78 15.01 -47.63
CA GLN A 547 -9.20 15.94 -48.61
C GLN A 547 -9.99 15.95 -49.92
N LYS A 548 -10.47 14.79 -50.38
CA LYS A 548 -11.34 14.68 -51.58
C LYS A 548 -12.68 15.37 -51.36
N ALA A 549 -13.29 15.21 -50.18
CA ALA A 549 -14.54 15.87 -49.84
C ALA A 549 -14.41 17.41 -49.78
N ILE A 550 -13.24 17.92 -49.36
CA ILE A 550 -12.93 19.35 -49.41
C ILE A 550 -12.84 19.82 -50.88
N ALA A 551 -12.09 19.10 -51.72
CA ALA A 551 -11.99 19.37 -53.16
C ALA A 551 -13.34 19.47 -53.87
N GLU A 552 -14.22 18.51 -53.63
CA GLU A 552 -15.56 18.49 -54.21
C GLU A 552 -16.43 19.65 -53.69
N LYS A 553 -16.26 20.08 -52.42
CA LYS A 553 -16.98 21.23 -51.86
C LYS A 553 -16.51 22.54 -52.49
N ILE A 554 -15.21 22.73 -52.69
CA ILE A 554 -14.69 23.93 -53.36
C ILE A 554 -15.20 24.01 -54.80
N GLU A 555 -15.18 22.90 -55.55
CA GLU A 555 -15.66 22.85 -56.94
C GLU A 555 -17.16 23.17 -57.02
N LYS A 556 -17.97 22.66 -56.08
CA LYS A 556 -19.41 23.00 -55.98
C LYS A 556 -19.65 24.48 -55.68
N ILE A 557 -18.86 25.06 -54.76
CA ILE A 557 -18.98 26.49 -54.42
C ILE A 557 -18.61 27.36 -55.62
N ASP A 558 -17.51 27.04 -56.33
CA ASP A 558 -17.10 27.77 -57.54
C ASP A 558 -18.16 27.69 -58.64
N ALA A 559 -18.81 26.52 -58.82
CA ALA A 559 -19.90 26.35 -59.78
C ALA A 559 -21.16 27.17 -59.41
N LEU A 560 -21.60 27.11 -58.15
CA LEU A 560 -22.78 27.85 -57.67
C LEU A 560 -22.56 29.37 -57.71
N GLN A 561 -21.34 29.81 -57.45
CA GLN A 561 -20.99 31.22 -57.54
C GLN A 561 -20.95 31.73 -58.99
N LYS A 562 -20.41 30.95 -59.94
CA LYS A 562 -20.48 31.30 -61.39
C LYS A 562 -21.91 31.45 -61.89
N GLN A 563 -22.85 30.75 -61.27
CA GLN A 563 -24.29 30.84 -61.56
C GLN A 563 -24.99 31.98 -60.80
N GLY A 564 -24.29 32.72 -59.93
CA GLY A 564 -24.87 33.79 -59.12
C GLY A 564 -25.84 33.29 -58.03
N ALA A 565 -25.79 32.00 -57.68
CA ALA A 565 -26.77 31.34 -56.82
C ALA A 565 -26.45 31.38 -55.31
N MET A 566 -25.44 32.15 -54.89
CA MET A 566 -25.03 32.28 -53.49
C MET A 566 -24.85 33.73 -53.08
N ASN A 567 -25.33 34.08 -51.88
CA ASN A 567 -25.07 35.38 -51.26
C ASN A 567 -23.75 35.40 -50.46
N ASP A 568 -23.25 36.60 -50.15
CA ASP A 568 -21.97 36.80 -49.44
C ASP A 568 -21.91 36.08 -48.08
N TYR A 569 -23.04 35.97 -47.37
CA TYR A 569 -23.12 35.30 -46.07
C TYR A 569 -23.00 33.77 -46.18
N GLU A 570 -23.72 33.16 -47.13
CA GLU A 570 -23.63 31.73 -47.44
C GLU A 570 -22.22 31.35 -47.91
N LEU A 571 -21.62 32.20 -48.74
CA LEU A 571 -20.26 32.03 -49.23
C LEU A 571 -19.25 32.04 -48.08
N LYS A 572 -19.33 33.04 -47.20
CA LYS A 572 -18.48 33.14 -46.00
C LYS A 572 -18.61 31.91 -45.11
N LYS A 573 -19.83 31.47 -44.81
CA LYS A 573 -20.08 30.30 -43.96
C LYS A 573 -19.53 29.01 -44.57
N ASN A 574 -19.62 28.84 -45.89
CA ASN A 574 -19.06 27.68 -46.58
C ASN A 574 -17.53 27.67 -46.54
N TYR A 575 -16.87 28.82 -46.72
CA TYR A 575 -15.42 28.93 -46.58
C TYR A 575 -14.94 28.76 -45.13
N GLU A 576 -15.68 29.25 -44.13
CA GLU A 576 -15.39 28.96 -42.72
C GLU A 576 -15.46 27.46 -42.42
N ASN A 577 -16.45 26.76 -42.99
CA ASN A 577 -16.56 25.31 -42.86
C ASN A 577 -15.41 24.58 -43.55
N ILE A 578 -14.98 25.03 -44.74
CA ILE A 578 -13.80 24.51 -45.43
C ILE A 578 -12.54 24.74 -44.59
N ALA A 579 -12.35 25.94 -44.04
CA ALA A 579 -11.22 26.27 -43.17
C ALA A 579 -11.16 25.33 -41.96
N ARG A 580 -12.30 25.12 -41.27
CA ARG A 580 -12.38 24.19 -40.14
C ARG A 580 -12.05 22.76 -40.53
N ASN A 581 -12.63 22.26 -41.62
CA ASN A 581 -12.37 20.89 -42.08
C ASN A 581 -10.90 20.71 -42.50
N GLN A 582 -10.32 21.69 -43.19
CA GLN A 582 -8.90 21.69 -43.56
C GLN A 582 -7.98 21.73 -42.34
N GLN A 583 -8.34 22.51 -41.31
CA GLN A 583 -7.58 22.56 -40.05
C GLN A 583 -7.62 21.23 -39.29
N ASN A 584 -8.79 20.58 -39.23
CA ASN A 584 -8.91 19.26 -38.62
C ASN A 584 -8.05 18.24 -39.38
N LEU A 585 -8.13 18.24 -40.71
CA LEU A 585 -7.31 17.40 -41.57
C LEU A 585 -5.81 17.61 -41.36
N MET A 586 -5.38 18.87 -41.20
CA MET A 586 -3.98 19.19 -40.87
C MET A 586 -3.54 18.62 -39.53
N ASN A 587 -4.41 18.64 -38.51
CA ASN A 587 -4.10 18.09 -37.20
C ASN A 587 -4.01 16.56 -37.28
N GLU A 588 -4.95 15.90 -37.96
CA GLU A 588 -4.92 14.45 -38.17
C GLU A 588 -3.67 13.99 -38.93
N ALA A 589 -3.25 14.74 -39.95
CA ALA A 589 -2.02 14.47 -40.68
C ALA A 589 -0.75 14.70 -39.82
N ARG A 590 -0.75 15.69 -38.92
CA ARG A 590 0.34 15.88 -37.94
C ARG A 590 0.43 14.74 -36.95
N GLU A 591 -0.69 14.34 -36.38
CA GLU A 591 -0.75 13.20 -35.46
C GLU A 591 -0.26 11.94 -36.14
N LEU A 592 -0.74 11.65 -37.36
CA LEU A 592 -0.27 10.51 -38.12
C LEU A 592 1.25 10.57 -38.36
N SER A 593 1.79 11.74 -38.71
CA SER A 593 3.24 11.92 -38.89
C SER A 593 4.02 11.66 -37.60
N ALA A 594 3.51 12.13 -36.45
CA ALA A 594 4.11 11.89 -35.14
C ALA A 594 4.04 10.40 -34.74
N ASP A 595 2.89 9.75 -34.91
CA ASP A 595 2.67 8.33 -34.65
C ASP A 595 3.62 7.47 -35.50
N LEU A 596 3.79 7.82 -36.78
CA LEU A 596 4.74 7.17 -37.68
C LEU A 596 6.19 7.36 -37.23
N LYS A 597 6.54 8.55 -36.74
CA LYS A 597 7.90 8.84 -36.21
C LYS A 597 8.20 7.99 -34.96
N GLU A 598 7.26 7.90 -34.03
CA GLU A 598 7.41 7.05 -32.84
C GLU A 598 7.48 5.57 -33.22
N THR A 599 6.66 5.15 -34.18
CA THR A 599 6.64 3.80 -34.73
C THR A 599 7.98 3.43 -35.35
N LEU A 600 8.56 4.30 -36.18
CA LEU A 600 9.87 4.07 -36.78
C LEU A 600 10.94 3.82 -35.73
N LYS A 601 10.94 4.61 -34.64
CA LYS A 601 11.86 4.43 -33.52
C LYS A 601 11.71 3.07 -32.82
N LYS A 602 10.47 2.57 -32.70
CA LYS A 602 10.18 1.22 -32.17
C LYS A 602 10.61 0.12 -33.14
N MET A 603 10.39 0.32 -34.44
CA MET A 603 10.73 -0.66 -35.48
C MET A 603 12.23 -0.70 -35.84
N GLU A 604 12.98 0.39 -35.65
CA GLU A 604 14.43 0.44 -35.88
C GLU A 604 15.17 -0.63 -35.07
N ASN A 605 14.72 -0.83 -33.83
CA ASN A 605 15.25 -1.84 -32.92
C ASN A 605 14.76 -3.27 -33.23
N ASN A 606 13.78 -3.44 -34.11
CA ASN A 606 13.23 -4.75 -34.45
C ASN A 606 14.08 -5.49 -35.50
N VAL A 607 14.56 -6.70 -35.15
CA VAL A 607 15.45 -7.52 -36.00
C VAL A 607 14.72 -8.09 -37.23
N TYR A 608 13.41 -8.29 -37.14
CA TYR A 608 12.60 -8.89 -38.21
C TYR A 608 12.18 -7.86 -39.25
N ILE A 609 12.21 -6.57 -38.91
CA ILE A 609 11.92 -5.48 -39.84
C ILE A 609 13.11 -5.21 -40.75
N LYS A 610 12.84 -5.33 -42.04
CA LYS A 610 13.76 -5.01 -43.13
C LYS A 610 14.12 -3.51 -43.07
N PRO A 611 15.41 -3.13 -43.16
CA PRO A 611 15.81 -1.73 -43.33
C PRO A 611 15.07 -1.06 -44.50
N GLU A 612 14.74 -1.85 -45.53
CA GLU A 612 13.94 -1.41 -46.67
C GLU A 612 12.53 -0.92 -46.27
N THR A 613 11.93 -1.56 -45.28
CA THR A 613 10.58 -1.26 -44.78
C THR A 613 10.58 -0.01 -43.90
N LEU A 614 11.61 0.15 -43.06
CA LEU A 614 11.82 1.35 -42.25
C LEU A 614 11.97 2.59 -43.14
N ALA A 615 12.80 2.51 -44.19
CA ALA A 615 13.00 3.63 -45.10
C ALA A 615 11.71 4.02 -45.85
N LYS A 616 10.90 3.04 -46.29
CA LYS A 616 9.61 3.31 -46.93
C LYS A 616 8.64 4.03 -45.99
N ILE A 617 8.54 3.60 -44.73
CA ILE A 617 7.67 4.25 -43.74
C ILE A 617 8.19 5.66 -43.40
N SER A 618 9.52 5.83 -43.28
CA SER A 618 10.15 7.14 -43.07
C SER A 618 9.88 8.11 -44.21
N GLU A 619 9.93 7.64 -45.46
CA GLU A 619 9.63 8.48 -46.63
C GLU A 619 8.15 8.91 -46.63
N ILE A 620 7.24 8.00 -46.27
CA ILE A 620 5.80 8.31 -46.16
C ILE A 620 5.56 9.34 -45.05
N GLN A 621 6.19 9.17 -43.89
CA GLN A 621 6.13 10.12 -42.77
C GLN A 621 6.58 11.52 -43.20
N GLN A 622 7.74 11.64 -43.86
CA GLN A 622 8.25 12.93 -44.32
C GLN A 622 7.36 13.57 -45.38
N LYS A 623 6.80 12.80 -46.31
CA LYS A 623 5.87 13.34 -47.32
C LYS A 623 4.60 13.88 -46.68
N ILE A 624 4.08 13.23 -45.64
CA ILE A 624 2.97 13.77 -44.84
C ILE A 624 3.40 15.08 -44.16
N GLU A 625 4.58 15.11 -43.54
CA GLU A 625 5.10 16.31 -42.87
C GLU A 625 5.32 17.50 -43.82
N GLN A 626 5.84 17.25 -45.02
CA GLN A 626 6.02 18.25 -46.07
C GLN A 626 4.67 18.81 -46.54
N MET A 627 3.68 17.94 -46.78
CA MET A 627 2.33 18.36 -47.17
C MET A 627 1.67 19.21 -46.08
N VAL A 628 1.81 18.81 -44.82
CA VAL A 628 1.31 19.59 -43.67
C VAL A 628 1.99 20.94 -43.58
N SER A 629 3.32 20.99 -43.77
CA SER A 629 4.13 22.18 -43.50
C SER A 629 4.08 23.22 -44.60
N ASP A 630 4.10 22.80 -45.86
CA ASP A 630 4.15 23.71 -47.00
C ASP A 630 2.79 23.86 -47.66
N ASP A 631 2.20 22.76 -48.13
CA ASP A 631 1.01 22.80 -48.97
C ASP A 631 -0.25 23.18 -48.17
N MET A 632 -0.50 22.49 -47.05
CA MET A 632 -1.71 22.71 -46.25
C MET A 632 -1.65 24.02 -45.45
N LYS A 633 -0.47 24.44 -44.94
CA LYS A 633 -0.33 25.76 -44.28
C LYS A 633 -0.54 26.90 -45.28
N ARG A 634 -0.03 26.79 -46.51
CA ARG A 634 -0.29 27.79 -47.56
C ARG A 634 -1.78 27.86 -47.87
N LEU A 635 -2.41 26.70 -48.09
CA LEU A 635 -3.85 26.60 -48.32
C LEU A 635 -4.65 27.25 -47.18
N MET A 636 -4.30 26.96 -45.93
CA MET A 636 -4.96 27.55 -44.76
C MET A 636 -4.75 29.07 -44.66
N GLY A 637 -3.55 29.56 -44.95
CA GLY A 637 -3.26 30.99 -44.99
C GLY A 637 -4.09 31.73 -46.03
N ASP A 638 -4.31 31.11 -47.19
CA ASP A 638 -5.12 31.70 -48.25
C ASP A 638 -6.63 31.59 -47.98
N ILE A 639 -7.11 30.51 -47.38
CA ILE A 639 -8.50 30.41 -46.91
C ILE A 639 -8.78 31.50 -45.86
N ASN A 640 -7.91 31.67 -44.86
CA ASN A 640 -8.08 32.64 -43.78
C ASN A 640 -8.10 34.09 -44.28
N LYS A 641 -7.17 34.47 -45.18
CA LYS A 641 -7.14 35.81 -45.79
C LYS A 641 -8.43 36.20 -46.48
N ASN A 642 -9.19 35.24 -46.98
CA ASN A 642 -10.43 35.48 -47.70
C ASN A 642 -11.67 35.42 -46.78
N VAL A 643 -11.65 34.59 -45.73
CA VAL A 643 -12.67 34.59 -44.66
C VAL A 643 -12.72 35.93 -43.91
N GLU A 644 -11.58 36.61 -43.77
CA GLU A 644 -11.46 37.91 -43.11
C GLU A 644 -12.00 39.10 -43.94
N ARG A 645 -12.20 38.94 -45.26
CA ARG A 645 -12.69 40.03 -46.11
C ARG A 645 -14.20 40.20 -45.99
N THR A 646 -14.65 41.42 -45.70
CA THR A 646 -16.07 41.79 -45.53
C THR A 646 -16.91 41.67 -46.82
N LYS A 647 -16.25 41.62 -47.99
CA LYS A 647 -16.84 41.31 -49.30
C LYS A 647 -15.84 40.46 -50.11
N LEU A 648 -16.21 39.23 -50.45
CA LEU A 648 -15.42 38.43 -51.39
C LEU A 648 -15.86 38.78 -52.83
N SER A 649 -14.94 39.23 -53.68
CA SER A 649 -15.26 39.45 -55.09
C SER A 649 -15.26 38.13 -55.88
N GLY A 650 -16.04 38.06 -56.96
CA GLY A 650 -15.99 36.92 -57.90
C GLY A 650 -14.60 36.70 -58.52
N GLU A 651 -13.77 37.74 -58.57
CA GLU A 651 -12.40 37.68 -59.06
C GLU A 651 -11.44 37.07 -58.03
N ASP A 652 -11.65 37.32 -56.73
CA ASP A 652 -10.88 36.71 -55.64
C ASP A 652 -11.13 35.20 -55.59
N ILE A 653 -12.37 34.76 -55.82
CA ILE A 653 -12.72 33.34 -55.83
C ILE A 653 -12.29 32.66 -57.14
N LYS A 654 -12.35 33.37 -58.27
CA LYS A 654 -11.74 32.87 -59.51
C LYS A 654 -10.22 32.71 -59.37
N LYS A 655 -9.52 33.63 -58.69
CA LYS A 655 -8.10 33.47 -58.33
C LYS A 655 -7.89 32.32 -57.34
N LEU A 656 -8.85 32.08 -56.44
CA LEU A 656 -8.84 30.93 -55.53
C LEU A 656 -9.09 29.59 -56.24
N SER A 657 -9.85 29.57 -57.32
CA SER A 657 -10.09 28.38 -58.14
C SER A 657 -8.95 28.14 -59.14
N GLN A 658 -8.32 29.22 -59.63
CA GLN A 658 -7.26 29.14 -60.65
C GLN A 658 -5.84 28.96 -60.08
N ASN A 659 -5.55 29.45 -58.87
CA ASN A 659 -4.22 29.32 -58.25
C ASN A 659 -4.10 28.07 -57.35
N PHE A 660 -5.20 27.36 -57.09
CA PHE A 660 -5.26 26.27 -56.13
C PHE A 660 -5.65 24.98 -56.82
N ASP A 661 -4.78 23.98 -56.75
CA ASP A 661 -5.04 22.64 -57.26
C ASP A 661 -5.26 21.71 -56.07
N GLU A 662 -6.43 21.78 -55.42
CA GLU A 662 -6.80 20.78 -54.40
C GLU A 662 -6.77 19.36 -54.99
N LYS A 663 -7.00 19.24 -56.30
CA LYS A 663 -6.80 18.00 -57.07
C LYS A 663 -5.37 17.46 -56.94
N LYS A 664 -4.33 18.32 -56.90
CA LYS A 664 -2.94 17.89 -56.65
C LYS A 664 -2.73 17.37 -55.23
N LEU A 665 -3.37 17.97 -54.22
CA LEU A 665 -3.30 17.50 -52.83
C LEU A 665 -3.99 16.14 -52.67
N VAL A 666 -5.16 15.96 -53.29
CA VAL A 666 -5.85 14.67 -53.36
C VAL A 666 -4.96 13.62 -54.04
N GLU A 667 -4.38 13.93 -55.20
CA GLU A 667 -3.47 13.01 -55.90
C GLU A 667 -2.25 12.64 -55.06
N LYS A 668 -1.70 13.59 -54.31
CA LYS A 668 -0.56 13.37 -53.40
C LYS A 668 -0.90 12.39 -52.27
N PHE A 669 -2.02 12.58 -51.56
CA PHE A 669 -2.45 11.65 -50.51
C PHE A 669 -2.83 10.28 -51.06
N GLU A 670 -3.48 10.21 -52.21
CA GLU A 670 -3.87 8.95 -52.82
C GLU A 670 -2.66 8.15 -53.30
N ARG A 671 -1.62 8.84 -53.79
CA ARG A 671 -0.32 8.22 -54.08
C ARG A 671 0.35 7.68 -52.82
N LEU A 672 0.35 8.43 -51.72
CA LEU A 672 0.95 7.96 -50.46
C LEU A 672 0.25 6.71 -49.93
N LYS A 673 -1.08 6.70 -50.01
CA LYS A 673 -1.92 5.57 -49.64
C LYS A 673 -1.62 4.33 -50.48
N GLU A 674 -1.52 4.48 -51.80
CA GLU A 674 -1.14 3.37 -52.71
C GLU A 674 0.27 2.84 -52.40
N LEU A 675 1.24 3.73 -52.15
CA LEU A 675 2.61 3.35 -51.80
C LEU A 675 2.68 2.63 -50.44
N PHE A 676 1.95 3.12 -49.44
CA PHE A 676 1.86 2.50 -48.11
C PHE A 676 1.26 1.10 -48.20
N SER A 677 0.09 0.97 -48.85
CA SER A 677 -0.60 -0.31 -49.02
C SER A 677 0.29 -1.33 -49.74
N LYS A 678 1.02 -0.90 -50.78
CA LYS A 678 1.98 -1.78 -51.47
C LYS A 678 3.15 -2.18 -50.55
N ALA A 679 3.69 -1.25 -49.77
CA ALA A 679 4.78 -1.52 -48.85
C ALA A 679 4.37 -2.50 -47.74
N GLU A 680 3.18 -2.34 -47.18
CA GLU A 680 2.59 -3.25 -46.19
C GLU A 680 2.45 -4.67 -46.76
N LYS A 681 1.86 -4.81 -47.96
CA LYS A 681 1.66 -6.13 -48.60
C LYS A 681 2.98 -6.82 -48.90
N GLU A 682 3.97 -6.08 -49.42
CA GLU A 682 5.33 -6.60 -49.63
C GLU A 682 5.99 -7.02 -48.31
N GLN A 683 5.75 -6.28 -47.23
CA GLN A 683 6.24 -6.64 -45.90
C GLN A 683 5.56 -7.91 -45.37
N LYS A 684 4.23 -8.05 -45.50
CA LYS A 684 3.49 -9.26 -45.11
C LYS A 684 4.05 -10.52 -45.78
N LEU A 685 4.26 -10.48 -47.10
CA LEU A 685 4.89 -11.58 -47.84
C LEU A 685 6.32 -11.84 -47.35
N SER A 686 7.11 -10.78 -47.15
CA SER A 686 8.48 -10.92 -46.65
C SER A 686 8.56 -11.50 -45.24
N THR A 687 7.62 -11.15 -44.35
CA THR A 687 7.56 -11.67 -42.99
C THR A 687 7.31 -13.17 -43.05
N PHE A 688 6.31 -13.61 -43.83
CA PHE A 688 6.05 -15.04 -44.01
C PHE A 688 7.27 -15.80 -44.56
N MET A 689 7.93 -15.27 -45.60
CA MET A 689 9.13 -15.91 -46.15
C MET A 689 10.25 -16.05 -45.12
N LYS A 690 10.44 -15.05 -44.24
CA LYS A 690 11.43 -15.11 -43.15
C LYS A 690 11.03 -16.09 -42.06
N GLU A 691 9.75 -16.10 -41.67
CA GLU A 691 9.23 -17.05 -40.68
C GLU A 691 9.38 -18.49 -41.19
N LEU A 692 9.02 -18.73 -42.46
CA LEU A 692 9.18 -20.04 -43.09
C LEU A 692 10.66 -20.43 -43.22
N GLU A 693 11.55 -19.49 -43.54
CA GLU A 693 13.00 -19.71 -43.55
C GLU A 693 13.56 -20.04 -42.16
N PHE A 694 13.07 -19.35 -41.12
CA PHE A 694 13.42 -19.64 -39.73
C PHE A 694 12.94 -21.04 -39.31
N VAL A 695 11.68 -21.37 -39.56
CA VAL A 695 11.10 -22.69 -39.28
C VAL A 695 11.84 -23.78 -40.05
N LEU A 696 12.15 -23.55 -41.33
CA LEU A 696 12.94 -24.46 -42.14
C LEU A 696 14.33 -24.70 -41.54
N SER A 697 15.04 -23.64 -41.14
CA SER A 697 16.37 -23.77 -40.51
C SER A 697 16.32 -24.57 -39.21
N LYS A 698 15.26 -24.38 -38.40
CA LYS A 698 15.02 -25.17 -37.20
C LYS A 698 14.71 -26.62 -37.55
N GLN A 699 13.86 -26.85 -38.54
CA GLN A 699 13.51 -28.19 -38.98
C GLN A 699 14.73 -28.97 -39.52
N GLU A 700 15.60 -28.32 -40.29
CA GLU A 700 16.85 -28.91 -40.79
C GLU A 700 17.82 -29.22 -39.64
N MET A 701 17.95 -28.32 -38.66
CA MET A 701 18.78 -28.55 -37.47
C MET A 701 18.29 -29.73 -36.62
N VAL A 702 16.98 -29.80 -36.35
CA VAL A 702 16.40 -30.91 -35.60
C VAL A 702 16.56 -32.21 -36.40
N ALA A 703 16.31 -32.19 -37.71
CA ALA A 703 16.52 -33.37 -38.58
C ALA A 703 17.97 -33.87 -38.56
N GLU A 704 18.97 -32.98 -38.65
CA GLU A 704 20.39 -33.36 -38.60
C GLU A 704 20.77 -33.99 -37.25
N ASN A 705 20.20 -33.49 -36.16
CA ASN A 705 20.42 -34.06 -34.82
C ASN A 705 19.68 -35.41 -34.65
N THR A 706 18.47 -35.54 -35.19
CA THR A 706 17.71 -36.80 -35.20
C THR A 706 18.41 -37.89 -36.00
N GLU A 707 19.02 -37.56 -37.14
CA GLU A 707 19.79 -38.51 -37.98
C GLU A 707 20.93 -39.18 -37.20
N LYS A 708 21.53 -38.42 -36.27
CA LYS A 708 22.62 -38.87 -35.41
C LYS A 708 22.14 -39.49 -34.10
N ALA A 709 20.83 -39.45 -33.81
CA ALA A 709 20.25 -39.96 -32.59
C ALA A 709 19.98 -41.47 -32.69
N ALA A 710 20.18 -42.17 -31.57
CA ALA A 710 19.93 -43.60 -31.46
C ALA A 710 18.65 -43.88 -30.63
N PRO A 711 17.89 -44.94 -30.93
CA PRO A 711 16.68 -45.31 -30.18
C PRO A 711 16.92 -45.46 -28.67
N GLU A 712 18.11 -45.89 -28.26
CA GLU A 712 18.45 -46.16 -26.86
C GLU A 712 18.65 -44.87 -26.03
N ASN A 713 18.84 -43.71 -26.69
CA ASN A 713 19.09 -42.44 -26.01
C ASN A 713 17.79 -41.67 -25.76
N ALA A 714 17.00 -42.16 -24.80
CA ALA A 714 15.68 -41.64 -24.49
C ALA A 714 15.66 -40.16 -24.04
N GLU A 715 16.72 -39.71 -23.36
CA GLU A 715 16.84 -38.32 -22.91
C GLU A 715 17.04 -37.37 -24.10
N LEU A 716 17.95 -37.70 -25.01
CA LEU A 716 18.16 -36.91 -26.23
C LEU A 716 16.92 -36.91 -27.13
N ASN A 717 16.26 -38.07 -27.30
CA ASN A 717 15.03 -38.18 -28.09
C ASN A 717 13.89 -37.34 -27.52
N SER A 718 13.76 -37.26 -26.18
CA SER A 718 12.79 -36.41 -25.51
C SER A 718 13.06 -34.91 -25.75
N VAL A 719 14.33 -34.49 -25.70
CA VAL A 719 14.73 -33.11 -26.01
C VAL A 719 14.43 -32.76 -27.47
N LEU A 720 14.81 -33.64 -28.41
CA LEU A 720 14.53 -33.45 -29.84
C LEU A 720 13.02 -33.44 -30.13
N ALA A 721 12.23 -34.26 -29.41
CA ALA A 721 10.77 -34.23 -29.52
C ALA A 721 10.21 -32.86 -29.10
N ALA A 722 10.71 -32.26 -28.02
CA ALA A 722 10.30 -30.94 -27.59
C ALA A 722 10.69 -29.85 -28.60
N GLU A 723 11.91 -29.91 -29.15
CA GLU A 723 12.35 -28.99 -30.22
C GLU A 723 11.50 -29.15 -31.50
N GLN A 724 11.14 -30.38 -31.85
CA GLN A 724 10.26 -30.68 -32.99
C GLN A 724 8.83 -30.15 -32.78
N ARG A 725 8.27 -30.28 -31.56
CA ARG A 725 6.96 -29.68 -31.22
C ARG A 725 7.02 -28.16 -31.37
N GLN A 726 8.06 -27.53 -30.84
CA GLN A 726 8.24 -26.09 -30.96
C GLN A 726 8.35 -25.64 -32.42
N ALA A 727 9.10 -26.38 -33.25
CA ALA A 727 9.18 -26.10 -34.68
C ALA A 727 7.80 -26.23 -35.36
N GLY A 728 7.02 -27.27 -35.03
CA GLY A 728 5.68 -27.49 -35.56
C GLY A 728 4.68 -26.40 -35.16
N GLU A 729 4.72 -25.94 -33.92
CA GLU A 729 3.89 -24.83 -33.45
C GLU A 729 4.23 -23.51 -34.15
N ASN A 730 5.53 -23.25 -34.36
CA ASN A 730 5.97 -22.06 -35.11
C ASN A 730 5.52 -22.13 -36.58
N PHE A 731 5.58 -23.31 -37.20
CA PHE A 731 5.03 -23.53 -38.54
C PHE A 731 3.54 -23.24 -38.59
N ASP A 732 2.75 -23.85 -37.69
CA ASP A 732 1.29 -23.71 -37.67
C ASP A 732 0.88 -22.23 -37.53
N LYS A 733 1.58 -21.47 -36.68
CA LYS A 733 1.35 -20.02 -36.52
C LYS A 733 1.70 -19.23 -37.78
N ALA A 734 2.90 -19.44 -38.34
CA ALA A 734 3.33 -18.77 -39.56
C ALA A 734 2.41 -19.08 -40.75
N PHE A 735 1.99 -20.34 -40.86
CA PHE A 735 1.09 -20.81 -41.91
C PHE A 735 -0.32 -20.21 -41.76
N ALA A 736 -0.88 -20.18 -40.54
CA ALA A 736 -2.17 -19.55 -40.28
C ALA A 736 -2.15 -18.04 -40.59
N ASN A 737 -1.05 -17.36 -40.25
CA ASN A 737 -0.85 -15.95 -40.57
C ASN A 737 -0.81 -15.71 -42.09
N PHE A 738 -0.09 -16.57 -42.81
CA PHE A 738 -0.03 -16.52 -44.28
C PHE A 738 -1.38 -16.78 -44.92
N GLU A 739 -2.13 -17.77 -44.44
CA GLU A 739 -3.47 -18.08 -44.93
C GLU A 739 -4.44 -16.91 -44.74
N LYS A 740 -4.38 -16.24 -43.58
CA LYS A 740 -5.17 -15.04 -43.30
C LYS A 740 -4.83 -13.89 -44.27
N ASN A 741 -3.55 -13.72 -44.59
CA ASN A 741 -3.03 -12.58 -45.35
C ASN A 741 -2.83 -12.84 -46.85
N ILE A 742 -3.17 -14.03 -47.36
CA ILE A 742 -2.89 -14.41 -48.75
C ILE A 742 -3.61 -13.51 -49.77
N ASN A 743 -4.83 -13.06 -49.45
CA ASN A 743 -5.59 -12.16 -50.31
C ASN A 743 -4.91 -10.80 -50.47
N ASP A 744 -4.34 -10.26 -49.39
CA ASP A 744 -3.61 -8.99 -49.41
C ASP A 744 -2.33 -9.11 -50.22
N ILE A 745 -1.59 -10.21 -50.04
CA ILE A 745 -0.39 -10.54 -50.79
C ILE A 745 -0.72 -10.71 -52.29
N GLY A 746 -1.86 -11.31 -52.61
CA GLY A 746 -2.34 -11.51 -53.97
C GLY A 746 -2.64 -10.21 -54.73
N GLN A 747 -2.79 -9.08 -54.04
CA GLN A 747 -2.99 -7.77 -54.66
C GLN A 747 -1.69 -7.12 -55.16
N ILE A 748 -0.52 -7.68 -54.86
CA ILE A 748 0.77 -7.11 -55.32
C ILE A 748 0.95 -7.31 -56.83
N SER A 749 0.72 -8.54 -57.32
CA SER A 749 0.72 -8.89 -58.74
C SER A 749 0.10 -10.28 -58.97
N GLU A 750 -0.36 -10.55 -60.20
CA GLU A 750 -0.86 -11.89 -60.57
C GLU A 750 0.18 -13.00 -60.39
N GLY A 751 1.46 -12.72 -60.64
CA GLY A 751 2.55 -13.69 -60.49
C GLY A 751 2.79 -14.08 -59.02
N ILE A 752 2.76 -13.09 -58.13
CA ILE A 752 2.88 -13.33 -56.68
C ILE A 752 1.64 -14.04 -56.15
N LYS A 753 0.44 -13.65 -56.60
CA LYS A 753 -0.81 -14.32 -56.24
C LYS A 753 -0.75 -15.82 -56.54
N LYS A 754 -0.38 -16.16 -57.78
CA LYS A 754 -0.25 -17.57 -58.19
C LYS A 754 0.77 -18.32 -57.33
N ALA A 755 1.95 -17.75 -57.10
CA ALA A 755 2.97 -18.38 -56.28
C ALA A 755 2.54 -18.56 -54.81
N ALA A 756 1.80 -17.60 -54.26
CA ALA A 756 1.24 -17.66 -52.91
C ALA A 756 0.17 -18.75 -52.79
N ASP A 757 -0.78 -18.79 -53.75
CA ASP A 757 -1.83 -19.82 -53.81
C ASP A 757 -1.22 -21.22 -53.99
N ASP A 758 -0.23 -21.37 -54.87
CA ASP A 758 0.49 -22.62 -55.10
C ASP A 758 1.24 -23.07 -53.82
N ALA A 759 1.89 -22.14 -53.12
CA ALA A 759 2.57 -22.42 -51.85
C ALA A 759 1.59 -22.85 -50.75
N LEU A 760 0.47 -22.14 -50.59
CA LEU A 760 -0.57 -22.48 -49.62
C LEU A 760 -1.11 -23.89 -49.87
N ASN A 761 -1.48 -24.18 -51.12
CA ASN A 761 -2.03 -25.47 -51.51
C ASN A 761 -1.00 -26.60 -51.41
N SER A 762 0.27 -26.35 -51.79
CA SER A 762 1.33 -27.34 -51.67
C SER A 762 1.63 -27.68 -50.22
N LEU A 763 1.73 -26.70 -49.32
CA LEU A 763 2.04 -26.93 -47.91
C LEU A 763 0.90 -27.69 -47.20
N LYS A 764 -0.37 -27.43 -47.56
CA LYS A 764 -1.52 -28.21 -47.10
C LYS A 764 -1.49 -29.64 -47.63
N LYS A 765 -1.26 -29.81 -48.93
CA LYS A 765 -1.24 -31.12 -49.60
C LYS A 765 -0.12 -32.02 -49.11
N ASP A 766 1.05 -31.45 -48.82
CA ASP A 766 2.20 -32.17 -48.29
C ASP A 766 2.08 -32.44 -46.77
N GLU A 767 0.97 -32.00 -46.15
CA GLU A 767 0.62 -32.23 -44.74
C GLU A 767 1.76 -31.86 -43.77
N VAL A 768 2.47 -30.75 -44.04
CA VAL A 768 3.69 -30.37 -43.30
C VAL A 768 3.45 -30.32 -41.79
N SER A 769 2.34 -29.73 -41.35
CA SER A 769 1.93 -29.70 -39.93
C SER A 769 1.79 -31.10 -39.33
N ALA A 770 1.14 -32.02 -40.06
CA ALA A 770 0.92 -33.39 -39.58
C ALA A 770 2.23 -34.18 -39.55
N ALA A 771 3.09 -34.02 -40.57
CA ALA A 771 4.41 -34.63 -40.61
C ALA A 771 5.29 -34.17 -39.43
N MET A 772 5.27 -32.86 -39.11
CA MET A 772 6.02 -32.31 -37.97
C MET A 772 5.51 -32.83 -36.62
N LYS A 773 4.19 -32.95 -36.45
CA LYS A 773 3.57 -33.53 -35.24
C LYS A 773 3.89 -35.01 -35.10
N LYS A 774 3.77 -35.77 -36.18
CA LYS A 774 4.11 -37.19 -36.23
C LYS A 774 5.59 -37.42 -35.89
N ALA A 775 6.50 -36.61 -36.42
CA ALA A 775 7.91 -36.68 -36.08
C ALA A 775 8.17 -36.43 -34.58
N ALA A 776 7.46 -35.50 -33.94
CA ALA A 776 7.59 -35.27 -32.50
C ALA A 776 7.09 -36.47 -31.67
N ASP A 777 6.01 -37.12 -32.11
CA ASP A 777 5.47 -38.31 -31.46
C ASP A 777 6.39 -39.53 -31.66
N ASP A 778 6.96 -39.71 -32.84
CA ASP A 778 7.89 -40.79 -33.15
C ASP A 778 9.21 -40.62 -32.37
N LEU A 779 9.71 -39.38 -32.21
CA LEU A 779 10.82 -39.07 -31.30
C LEU A 779 10.47 -39.38 -29.84
N SER A 780 9.26 -39.03 -29.40
CA SER A 780 8.80 -39.34 -28.02
C SER A 780 8.67 -40.84 -27.76
N LYS A 781 8.45 -41.64 -28.81
CA LYS A 781 8.42 -43.11 -28.79
C LYS A 781 9.79 -43.76 -29.01
N ASN A 782 10.86 -42.96 -29.06
CA ASN A 782 12.23 -43.42 -29.33
C ASN A 782 12.43 -44.07 -30.71
N SER A 783 11.71 -43.58 -31.73
CA SER A 783 11.84 -44.00 -33.13
C SER A 783 12.46 -42.89 -34.00
N PRO A 784 13.73 -42.47 -33.78
CA PRO A 784 14.35 -41.36 -34.51
C PRO A 784 14.45 -41.61 -36.03
N GLY A 785 14.57 -42.87 -36.46
CA GLY A 785 14.63 -43.22 -37.89
C GLY A 785 13.33 -42.91 -38.65
N GLU A 786 12.17 -43.16 -38.05
CA GLU A 786 10.87 -42.82 -38.64
C GLU A 786 10.63 -41.31 -38.59
N ALA A 787 10.98 -40.68 -37.46
CA ALA A 787 10.87 -39.24 -37.29
C ALA A 787 11.71 -38.45 -38.31
N PHE A 788 12.95 -38.89 -38.58
CA PHE A 788 13.84 -38.26 -39.55
C PHE A 788 13.22 -38.21 -40.96
N GLY A 789 12.53 -39.29 -41.37
CA GLY A 789 11.85 -39.34 -42.67
C GLY A 789 10.78 -38.27 -42.83
N ASP A 790 9.96 -38.05 -41.80
CA ASP A 790 8.90 -37.04 -41.84
C ASP A 790 9.44 -35.61 -41.64
N GLN A 791 10.47 -35.43 -40.82
CA GLN A 791 11.21 -34.16 -40.69
C GLN A 791 11.80 -33.70 -42.03
N LYS A 792 12.42 -34.63 -42.77
CA LYS A 792 13.01 -34.35 -44.08
C LYS A 792 11.96 -33.96 -45.12
N LYS A 793 10.83 -34.69 -45.18
CA LYS A 793 9.71 -34.33 -46.08
C LYS A 793 9.17 -32.93 -45.78
N ALA A 794 8.99 -32.60 -44.50
CA ALA A 794 8.56 -31.27 -44.07
C ALA A 794 9.56 -30.20 -44.53
N ALA A 795 10.86 -30.41 -44.29
CA ALA A 795 11.92 -29.49 -44.73
C ALA A 795 11.94 -29.29 -46.25
N GLU A 796 11.86 -30.37 -47.04
CA GLU A 796 11.87 -30.30 -48.50
C GLU A 796 10.65 -29.54 -49.06
N SER A 797 9.45 -29.77 -48.49
CA SER A 797 8.24 -29.04 -48.88
C SER A 797 8.35 -27.55 -48.56
N MET A 798 8.77 -27.19 -47.34
CA MET A 798 8.98 -25.80 -46.94
C MET A 798 10.02 -25.11 -47.82
N LYS A 799 11.15 -25.76 -48.08
CA LYS A 799 12.22 -25.24 -48.93
C LYS A 799 11.75 -24.97 -50.36
N ARG A 800 11.07 -25.94 -50.98
CA ARG A 800 10.54 -25.79 -52.35
C ARG A 800 9.57 -24.61 -52.46
N ASN A 801 8.65 -24.48 -51.51
CA ASN A 801 7.67 -23.40 -51.50
C ASN A 801 8.31 -22.04 -51.22
N LEU A 802 9.27 -21.98 -50.30
CA LEU A 802 10.06 -20.78 -50.04
C LEU A 802 10.84 -20.32 -51.28
N GLU A 803 11.49 -21.24 -51.99
CA GLU A 803 12.23 -20.94 -53.23
C GLU A 803 11.30 -20.43 -54.34
N ASN A 804 10.11 -21.04 -54.50
CA ASN A 804 9.11 -20.59 -55.46
C ASN A 804 8.62 -19.16 -55.15
N LEU A 805 8.37 -18.85 -53.88
CA LEU A 805 7.99 -17.50 -53.44
C LEU A 805 9.12 -16.50 -53.65
N LYS A 806 10.37 -16.86 -53.29
CA LYS A 806 11.56 -16.03 -53.54
C LYS A 806 11.69 -15.70 -55.03
N LYS A 807 11.58 -16.71 -55.89
CA LYS A 807 11.65 -16.55 -57.35
C LYS A 807 10.54 -15.66 -57.89
N ALA A 808 9.28 -15.91 -57.52
CA ALA A 808 8.15 -15.09 -57.98
C ALA A 808 8.28 -13.63 -57.53
N PHE A 809 8.79 -13.40 -56.33
CA PHE A 809 9.05 -12.06 -55.81
C PHE A 809 10.19 -11.36 -56.57
N ASP A 810 11.26 -12.08 -56.92
CA ASP A 810 12.37 -11.52 -57.71
C ASP A 810 11.97 -11.27 -59.17
N ASP A 811 11.23 -12.19 -59.80
CA ASP A 811 10.66 -12.02 -61.15
C ASP A 811 9.74 -10.78 -61.21
N PHE A 812 8.94 -10.55 -60.16
CA PHE A 812 8.13 -9.34 -60.03
C PHE A 812 8.98 -8.06 -59.98
N LYS A 813 10.08 -8.04 -59.20
CA LYS A 813 10.97 -6.88 -59.15
C LYS A 813 11.64 -6.61 -60.49
N ASP A 814 12.08 -7.66 -61.18
CA ASP A 814 12.75 -7.54 -62.48
C ASP A 814 11.80 -7.08 -63.58
N LYS A 815 10.55 -7.59 -63.58
CA LYS A 815 9.51 -7.13 -64.50
C LYS A 815 9.18 -5.66 -64.26
N ASN A 816 9.00 -5.24 -63.00
CA ASN A 816 8.79 -3.83 -62.67
C ASN A 816 9.96 -2.94 -63.12
N LYS A 817 11.21 -3.39 -62.94
CA LYS A 817 12.40 -2.67 -63.42
C LYS A 817 12.33 -2.45 -64.93
N LYS A 818 12.07 -3.50 -65.70
CA LYS A 818 12.00 -3.44 -67.18
C LYS A 818 10.89 -2.50 -67.64
N GLU A 819 9.68 -2.61 -67.09
CA GLU A 819 8.56 -1.72 -67.42
C GLU A 819 8.89 -0.24 -67.14
N LEU A 820 9.57 0.05 -66.02
CA LEU A 820 10.00 1.40 -65.68
C LEU A 820 11.04 1.93 -66.67
N LEU A 821 12.05 1.12 -67.03
CA LEU A 821 13.08 1.50 -67.99
C LEU A 821 12.52 1.73 -69.40
N GLU A 822 11.58 0.89 -69.85
CA GLU A 822 10.90 1.06 -71.14
C GLU A 822 10.09 2.35 -71.18
N ALA A 823 9.30 2.62 -70.13
CA ALA A 823 8.50 3.83 -70.05
C ALA A 823 9.39 5.09 -70.00
N LEU A 824 10.48 5.07 -69.22
CA LEU A 824 11.44 6.17 -69.15
C LEU A 824 12.18 6.38 -70.48
N SER A 825 12.58 5.30 -71.17
CA SER A 825 13.21 5.39 -72.50
C SER A 825 12.29 6.09 -73.49
N LYS A 826 10.98 5.79 -73.45
CA LYS A 826 9.97 6.46 -74.26
C LYS A 826 9.86 7.95 -73.91
N LEU A 827 9.83 8.30 -72.62
CA LEU A 827 9.79 9.71 -72.19
C LEU A 827 11.06 10.48 -72.60
N ILE A 828 12.24 9.89 -72.45
CA ILE A 828 13.52 10.46 -72.90
C ILE A 828 13.53 10.65 -74.42
N SER A 829 13.01 9.68 -75.18
CA SER A 829 12.84 9.80 -76.63
C SER A 829 11.97 11.02 -77.00
N VAL A 830 10.84 11.20 -76.33
CA VAL A 830 9.95 12.33 -76.57
C VAL A 830 10.59 13.66 -76.16
N ALA A 831 11.26 13.71 -75.00
CA ALA A 831 11.97 14.92 -74.54
C ALA A 831 13.13 15.31 -75.47
N ASN A 832 13.84 14.34 -76.04
CA ASN A 832 14.85 14.59 -77.06
C ASN A 832 14.25 15.12 -78.37
N ALA A 833 13.09 14.59 -78.80
CA ALA A 833 12.38 15.11 -79.95
C ALA A 833 11.92 16.57 -79.73
N MET A 834 11.44 16.90 -78.53
CA MET A 834 11.13 18.27 -78.10
C MET A 834 12.35 19.19 -78.21
N SER A 835 13.51 18.76 -77.72
CA SER A 835 14.74 19.56 -77.76
C SER A 835 15.21 19.83 -79.20
N ARG A 836 15.10 18.83 -80.10
CA ARG A 836 15.42 19.00 -81.52
C ARG A 836 14.46 19.97 -82.20
N PHE A 837 13.17 19.80 -81.95
CA PHE A 837 12.14 20.69 -82.49
C PHE A 837 12.35 22.14 -82.02
N GLU A 838 12.73 22.33 -80.77
CA GLU A 838 12.99 23.68 -80.26
C GLU A 838 14.17 24.36 -80.96
N MET A 839 15.22 23.61 -81.29
CA MET A 839 16.30 24.12 -82.12
C MET A 839 15.84 24.41 -83.56
N GLU A 840 14.92 23.63 -84.12
CA GLU A 840 14.28 23.93 -85.41
C GLU A 840 13.45 25.21 -85.34
N ILE A 841 12.63 25.40 -84.30
CA ILE A 841 11.88 26.64 -84.05
C ILE A 841 12.85 27.84 -84.08
N ILE A 842 13.87 27.83 -83.24
CA ILE A 842 14.81 28.96 -83.13
C ILE A 842 15.52 29.21 -84.47
N ARG A 843 15.93 28.17 -85.19
CA ARG A 843 16.59 28.28 -86.50
C ARG A 843 15.65 28.85 -87.56
N ASP A 844 14.45 28.28 -87.67
CA ASP A 844 13.46 28.65 -88.68
C ASP A 844 12.95 30.09 -88.39
N PHE A 845 12.83 30.49 -87.11
CA PHE A 845 12.56 31.87 -86.72
C PHE A 845 13.70 32.83 -87.01
N SER A 846 14.94 32.42 -86.77
CA SER A 846 16.12 33.25 -87.10
C SER A 846 16.22 33.52 -88.61
N ALA A 847 15.85 32.52 -89.42
CA ALA A 847 15.75 32.65 -90.87
C ALA A 847 14.57 33.55 -91.29
N LEU A 848 13.43 33.46 -90.59
CA LEU A 848 12.23 34.29 -90.83
C LEU A 848 12.42 35.76 -90.38
N HIS A 849 13.17 36.01 -89.30
CA HIS A 849 13.48 37.37 -88.81
C HIS A 849 14.32 38.17 -89.82
N GLY A 850 15.13 37.49 -90.65
CA GLY A 850 15.86 38.10 -91.75
C GLY A 850 14.99 38.57 -92.92
N LEU A 851 13.72 38.13 -93.00
CA LEU A 851 12.77 38.47 -94.05
C LEU A 851 11.83 39.60 -93.58
N MET A 852 12.29 40.86 -93.61
CA MET A 852 11.41 42.02 -93.33
C MET A 852 10.36 42.22 -94.47
N ARG A 853 9.16 41.63 -94.27
CA ARG A 853 7.78 41.86 -94.81
C ARG A 853 7.55 42.47 -96.23
N PRO A 854 6.51 42.03 -97.00
CA PRO A 854 5.11 42.04 -96.52
C PRO A 854 4.21 40.83 -96.84
N ALA A 855 3.24 40.66 -95.94
CA ALA A 855 1.86 40.15 -95.96
C ALA A 855 1.26 39.23 -97.07
N THR A 856 1.91 39.01 -98.21
CA THR A 856 1.35 38.26 -99.35
C THR A 856 2.26 37.14 -99.84
N ASN A 857 3.30 36.79 -99.07
CA ASN A 857 4.18 35.70 -99.43
C ASN A 857 3.62 34.41 -98.83
N ASP A 858 2.95 33.60 -99.66
CA ASP A 858 2.36 32.31 -99.25
C ASP A 858 3.39 31.46 -98.48
N LYS A 859 4.67 31.50 -98.89
CA LYS A 859 5.77 30.79 -98.20
C LYS A 859 5.98 31.20 -96.74
N PHE A 860 5.66 32.44 -96.38
CA PHE A 860 5.77 32.94 -95.01
C PHE A 860 4.60 32.47 -94.14
N VAL A 861 3.40 32.42 -94.73
CA VAL A 861 2.19 31.91 -94.07
C VAL A 861 2.31 30.40 -93.87
N ASP A 862 2.73 29.67 -94.90
CA ASP A 862 2.99 28.22 -94.85
C ASP A 862 4.04 27.86 -93.78
N ALA A 863 5.10 28.66 -93.65
CA ALA A 863 6.12 28.46 -92.62
C ALA A 863 5.58 28.72 -91.20
N LEU A 864 4.77 29.74 -91.01
CA LEU A 864 4.12 30.05 -89.73
C LEU A 864 3.10 28.98 -89.32
N ASP A 865 2.30 28.50 -90.28
CA ASP A 865 1.33 27.42 -90.04
C ASP A 865 2.05 26.11 -89.73
N GLY A 866 3.13 25.78 -90.45
CA GLY A 866 3.97 24.61 -90.17
C GLY A 866 4.62 24.64 -88.78
N VAL A 867 5.10 25.79 -88.33
CA VAL A 867 5.60 25.96 -86.95
C VAL A 867 4.47 25.82 -85.94
N SER A 868 3.30 26.41 -86.21
CA SER A 868 2.14 26.38 -85.33
C SER A 868 1.58 24.96 -85.14
N GLU A 869 1.54 24.16 -86.21
CA GLU A 869 1.15 22.75 -86.19
C GLU A 869 2.12 21.90 -85.36
N LYS A 870 3.43 22.05 -85.59
CA LYS A 870 4.43 21.35 -84.78
C LYS A 870 4.40 21.78 -83.30
N CYS A 871 4.15 23.05 -83.00
CA CYS A 871 3.94 23.53 -81.62
C CYS A 871 2.73 22.85 -80.95
N LEU A 872 1.66 22.61 -81.71
CA LEU A 872 0.48 21.89 -81.21
C LEU A 872 0.79 20.41 -80.97
N GLU A 873 1.47 19.74 -81.91
CA GLU A 873 1.94 18.37 -81.76
C GLU A 873 2.80 18.21 -80.50
N MET A 874 3.74 19.14 -80.29
CA MET A 874 4.65 19.09 -79.16
C MET A 874 3.98 19.44 -77.83
N SER A 875 2.97 20.31 -77.85
CA SER A 875 2.09 20.55 -76.69
C SER A 875 1.31 19.30 -76.30
N ASN A 876 0.78 18.56 -77.28
CA ASN A 876 0.09 17.28 -77.04
C ASN A 876 1.06 16.22 -76.50
N ALA A 877 2.25 16.08 -77.10
CA ALA A 877 3.29 15.18 -76.61
C ALA A 877 3.72 15.52 -75.16
N SER A 878 3.77 16.81 -74.81
CA SER A 878 4.06 17.27 -73.44
C SER A 878 2.96 16.90 -72.46
N ARG A 879 1.69 16.95 -72.89
CA ARG A 879 0.55 16.49 -72.10
C ARG A 879 0.59 14.98 -71.86
N ASP A 880 0.87 14.20 -72.90
CA ASP A 880 1.00 12.75 -72.79
C ASP A 880 2.17 12.38 -71.87
N MET A 881 3.28 13.11 -71.96
CA MET A 881 4.42 12.96 -71.04
C MET A 881 4.03 13.26 -69.59
N ALA A 882 3.27 14.32 -69.33
CA ALA A 882 2.80 14.65 -68.00
C ALA A 882 1.89 13.54 -67.43
N VAL A 883 0.97 13.00 -68.25
CA VAL A 883 0.12 11.87 -67.86
C VAL A 883 0.95 10.63 -67.52
N GLU A 884 1.94 10.32 -68.35
CA GLU A 884 2.80 9.15 -68.15
C GLU A 884 3.71 9.32 -66.93
N LEU A 885 4.25 10.52 -66.69
CA LEU A 885 4.98 10.85 -65.47
C LEU A 885 4.10 10.69 -64.22
N THR A 886 2.84 11.13 -64.25
CA THR A 886 1.88 10.91 -63.16
C THR A 886 1.66 9.41 -62.92
N ARG A 887 1.47 8.62 -63.98
CA ARG A 887 1.31 7.17 -63.89
C ARG A 887 2.55 6.50 -63.28
N LEU A 888 3.75 6.87 -63.74
CA LEU A 888 5.01 6.31 -63.23
C LEU A 888 5.31 6.76 -61.80
N SER A 889 4.86 7.94 -61.38
CA SER A 889 5.00 8.42 -60.00
C SER A 889 4.34 7.48 -58.98
N LYS A 890 3.26 6.79 -59.36
CA LYS A 890 2.62 5.76 -58.53
C LYS A 890 3.45 4.46 -58.44
N LYS A 891 4.36 4.23 -59.39
CA LYS A 891 5.19 3.02 -59.48
C LYS A 891 6.60 3.20 -58.90
N THR A 892 7.20 4.39 -59.01
CA THR A 892 8.52 4.71 -58.47
C THR A 892 8.48 5.99 -57.63
N ILE A 893 9.29 6.00 -56.57
CA ILE A 893 9.48 7.17 -55.71
C ILE A 893 10.32 8.26 -56.37
N LEU A 894 11.14 7.91 -57.38
CA LEU A 894 12.06 8.84 -58.05
C LEU A 894 11.35 9.91 -58.88
N ILE A 895 10.11 9.66 -59.29
CA ILE A 895 9.28 10.64 -60.02
C ILE A 895 8.34 11.30 -59.03
N ASP A 896 8.55 12.58 -58.77
CA ASP A 896 7.75 13.41 -57.88
C ASP A 896 6.94 14.49 -58.64
N SER A 897 6.25 15.35 -57.88
CA SER A 897 5.48 16.46 -58.45
C SER A 897 6.35 17.51 -59.15
N ALA A 898 7.65 17.61 -58.85
CA ALA A 898 8.53 18.55 -59.53
C ALA A 898 8.73 18.14 -61.00
N HIS A 899 8.92 16.85 -61.27
CA HIS A 899 9.03 16.31 -62.64
C HIS A 899 7.77 16.63 -63.47
N ILE A 900 6.59 16.39 -62.87
CA ILE A 900 5.30 16.67 -63.49
C ILE A 900 5.11 18.19 -63.68
N ALA A 901 5.57 19.01 -62.73
CA ALA A 901 5.48 20.47 -62.82
C ALA A 901 6.34 21.04 -63.96
N VAL A 902 7.53 20.49 -64.19
CA VAL A 902 8.38 20.87 -65.33
C VAL A 902 7.69 20.52 -66.65
N ALA A 903 7.15 19.30 -66.78
CA ALA A 903 6.35 18.92 -67.95
C ALA A 903 5.14 19.87 -68.15
N GLY A 904 4.45 20.25 -67.06
CA GLY A 904 3.37 21.24 -67.11
C GLY A 904 3.83 22.65 -67.50
N SER A 905 5.06 23.03 -67.17
CA SER A 905 5.67 24.30 -67.60
C SER A 905 5.90 24.32 -69.10
N ILE A 906 6.42 23.23 -69.67
CA ILE A 906 6.59 23.03 -71.12
C ILE A 906 5.24 23.20 -71.85
N ILE A 907 4.16 22.60 -71.34
CA ILE A 907 2.80 22.76 -71.89
C ILE A 907 2.39 24.25 -71.91
N ARG A 908 2.62 24.98 -70.80
CA ARG A 908 2.27 26.41 -70.72
C ARG A 908 3.11 27.26 -71.67
N HIS A 909 4.39 26.95 -71.83
CA HIS A 909 5.25 27.64 -72.79
C HIS A 909 4.76 27.43 -74.23
N PHE A 910 4.44 26.20 -74.64
CA PHE A 910 3.83 25.95 -75.96
C PHE A 910 2.48 26.66 -76.15
N ALA A 911 1.63 26.69 -75.12
CA ALA A 911 0.35 27.38 -75.17
C ALA A 911 0.48 28.91 -75.29
N ARG A 912 1.56 29.49 -74.76
CA ARG A 912 1.88 30.92 -74.87
C ARG A 912 2.48 31.29 -76.23
N ILE A 913 3.25 30.39 -76.84
CA ILE A 913 3.87 30.64 -78.15
C ILE A 913 2.78 30.81 -79.22
N LYS A 914 1.70 30.02 -79.21
CA LYS A 914 0.63 30.07 -80.23
C LYS A 914 0.01 31.46 -80.47
N PRO A 915 -0.50 32.21 -79.46
CA PRO A 915 -1.02 33.56 -79.68
C PRO A 915 0.08 34.54 -80.12
N MET A 916 1.30 34.41 -79.61
CA MET A 916 2.44 35.25 -80.01
C MET A 916 2.80 35.04 -81.49
N LEU A 917 2.67 33.82 -82.00
CA LEU A 917 2.82 33.50 -83.42
C LEU A 917 1.75 34.19 -84.28
N ALA A 918 0.49 34.15 -83.83
CA ALA A 918 -0.62 34.80 -84.52
C ALA A 918 -0.49 36.34 -84.52
N GLU A 919 -0.02 36.91 -83.42
CA GLU A 919 0.24 38.35 -83.25
C GLU A 919 1.56 38.81 -83.87
N ARG A 920 2.40 37.87 -84.31
CA ARG A 920 3.73 38.09 -84.92
C ARG A 920 4.72 38.77 -83.97
N ASP A 921 4.65 38.46 -82.68
CA ASP A 921 5.60 38.88 -81.65
C ASP A 921 6.84 37.97 -81.62
N PHE A 922 7.76 38.18 -82.56
CA PHE A 922 8.95 37.34 -82.70
C PHE A 922 9.91 37.43 -81.51
N THR A 923 10.01 38.59 -80.86
CA THR A 923 10.86 38.77 -79.68
C THR A 923 10.28 38.01 -78.50
N GLY A 924 8.95 38.04 -78.31
CA GLY A 924 8.25 37.22 -77.33
C GLY A 924 8.42 35.73 -77.57
N VAL A 925 8.31 35.29 -78.83
CA VAL A 925 8.53 33.89 -79.22
C VAL A 925 9.96 33.44 -78.90
N ILE A 926 11.00 34.21 -79.26
CA ILE A 926 12.41 33.84 -78.97
C ILE A 926 12.66 33.75 -77.46
N ASN A 927 12.12 34.68 -76.67
CA ASN A 927 12.29 34.64 -75.21
C ASN A 927 11.54 33.45 -74.57
N ALA A 928 10.32 33.17 -75.01
CA ALA A 928 9.54 32.01 -74.55
C ALA A 928 10.20 30.69 -74.98
N SER A 929 10.78 30.65 -76.18
CA SER A 929 11.56 29.54 -76.74
C SER A 929 12.81 29.25 -75.88
N GLY A 930 13.55 30.30 -75.47
CA GLY A 930 14.67 30.13 -74.54
C GLY A 930 14.28 29.49 -73.18
N GLN A 931 13.12 29.86 -72.62
CA GLN A 931 12.59 29.26 -71.39
C GLN A 931 12.10 27.83 -71.62
N LEU A 932 11.46 27.58 -72.76
CA LEU A 932 11.02 26.25 -73.18
C LEU A 932 12.20 25.29 -73.34
N TYR A 933 13.28 25.72 -74.02
CA TYR A 933 14.51 24.95 -74.17
C TYR A 933 15.14 24.60 -72.82
N HIS A 934 15.14 25.55 -71.87
CA HIS A 934 15.64 25.32 -70.51
C HIS A 934 14.84 24.25 -69.78
N ASP A 935 13.51 24.35 -69.77
CA ASP A 935 12.62 23.39 -69.10
C ASP A 935 12.69 22.00 -69.73
N ILE A 936 12.75 21.91 -71.07
CA ILE A 936 12.97 20.63 -71.78
C ILE A 936 14.30 20.01 -71.36
N SER A 937 15.37 20.81 -71.30
CA SER A 937 16.70 20.33 -70.90
C SER A 937 16.73 19.82 -69.47
N ILE A 938 16.09 20.53 -68.53
CA ILE A 938 15.94 20.09 -67.14
C ILE A 938 15.18 18.76 -67.09
N LEU A 939 14.05 18.66 -67.77
CA LEU A 939 13.24 17.45 -67.76
C LEU A 939 14.02 16.26 -68.33
N ASN A 940 14.75 16.47 -69.41
CA ASN A 940 15.55 15.43 -70.06
C ASN A 940 16.69 14.95 -69.13
N MET A 941 17.37 15.87 -68.43
CA MET A 941 18.36 15.50 -67.41
C MET A 941 17.75 14.72 -66.25
N MET A 942 16.59 15.16 -65.73
CA MET A 942 15.89 14.44 -64.66
C MET A 942 15.49 13.03 -65.09
N LEU A 943 14.93 12.88 -66.29
CA LEU A 943 14.53 11.58 -66.84
C LEU A 943 15.74 10.66 -67.05
N LEU A 944 16.85 11.20 -67.55
CA LEU A 944 18.10 10.46 -67.71
C LEU A 944 18.64 10.01 -66.36
N ASP A 945 18.71 10.88 -65.35
CA ASP A 945 19.13 10.54 -63.99
C ASP A 945 18.30 9.38 -63.42
N ILE A 946 16.97 9.46 -63.55
CA ILE A 946 16.06 8.41 -63.07
C ILE A 946 16.31 7.10 -63.83
N PHE A 947 16.39 7.15 -65.16
CA PHE A 947 16.67 5.97 -65.99
C PHE A 947 17.98 5.31 -65.56
N ASP A 948 18.99 6.13 -65.33
CA ASP A 948 20.30 5.71 -64.91
C ASP A 948 20.28 5.06 -63.53
N ILE A 949 19.55 5.62 -62.56
CA ILE A 949 19.40 5.06 -61.21
C ILE A 949 18.70 3.69 -61.29
N ILE A 950 17.61 3.58 -62.04
CA ILE A 950 16.86 2.32 -62.20
C ILE A 950 17.67 1.29 -62.98
N ASN A 951 18.45 1.70 -63.98
CA ASN A 951 19.24 0.76 -64.77
C ASN A 951 20.36 0.11 -63.93
N SER A 952 21.00 0.93 -63.10
CA SER A 952 22.09 0.53 -62.21
C SER A 952 21.64 -0.17 -60.92
N SER A 953 20.36 -0.10 -60.58
CA SER A 953 19.81 -0.80 -59.41
C SER A 953 19.81 -2.31 -59.64
N LYS A 954 20.08 -3.11 -58.60
CA LYS A 954 20.08 -4.58 -58.72
C LYS A 954 18.67 -5.11 -58.99
N SER A 955 17.65 -4.52 -58.37
CA SER A 955 16.24 -4.81 -58.63
C SER A 955 15.44 -3.55 -58.96
N GLY A 956 14.19 -3.71 -59.42
CA GLY A 956 13.25 -2.60 -59.63
C GLY A 956 12.65 -2.00 -58.35
N SER A 957 13.15 -2.38 -57.17
CA SER A 957 12.64 -1.88 -55.89
C SER A 957 13.16 -0.46 -55.57
N ASN A 958 12.36 0.29 -54.80
CA ASN A 958 12.66 1.69 -54.43
C ASN A 958 13.92 1.86 -53.56
N MET A 959 14.29 0.87 -52.74
CA MET A 959 15.53 0.94 -51.93
C MET A 959 16.77 0.62 -52.78
N ASP A 960 16.70 -0.37 -53.69
CA ASP A 960 17.82 -0.60 -54.62
C ASP A 960 18.05 0.62 -55.52
N GLN A 961 16.98 1.36 -55.84
CA GLN A 961 17.07 2.67 -56.48
C GLN A 961 17.80 3.69 -55.59
N LEU A 962 17.44 3.84 -54.31
CA LEU A 962 18.11 4.73 -53.36
C LEU A 962 19.60 4.37 -53.17
N MET A 963 19.90 3.08 -53.02
CA MET A 963 21.26 2.56 -52.89
C MET A 963 22.07 2.82 -54.15
N SER A 964 21.47 2.57 -55.31
CA SER A 964 22.11 2.89 -56.59
C SER A 964 22.33 4.39 -56.75
N MET A 965 21.43 5.22 -56.20
CA MET A 965 21.58 6.68 -56.18
C MET A 965 22.80 7.12 -55.36
N ILE A 966 22.98 6.63 -54.13
CA ILE A 966 24.16 6.92 -53.29
C ILE A 966 25.44 6.43 -53.98
N LYS A 967 25.42 5.20 -54.48
CA LYS A 967 26.54 4.61 -55.23
C LYS A 967 26.91 5.46 -56.44
N LYS A 968 25.91 5.92 -57.20
CA LYS A 968 26.13 6.80 -58.36
C LYS A 968 26.69 8.16 -57.99
N GLN A 969 26.28 8.75 -56.86
CA GLN A 969 26.88 10.00 -56.41
C GLN A 969 28.34 9.80 -55.99
N ALA A 970 28.66 8.67 -55.34
CA ALA A 970 30.04 8.32 -55.04
C ALA A 970 30.86 8.17 -56.33
N GLU A 971 30.35 7.48 -57.35
CA GLU A 971 30.99 7.30 -58.65
C GLU A 971 31.14 8.63 -59.42
N ALA A 972 30.10 9.49 -59.41
CA ALA A 972 30.14 10.80 -60.03
C ALA A 972 31.20 11.69 -59.37
N GLN A 973 31.30 11.65 -58.04
CA GLN A 973 32.36 12.33 -57.31
C GLN A 973 33.74 11.77 -57.68
N ALA A 974 33.90 10.45 -57.82
CA ALA A 974 35.15 9.85 -58.26
C ALA A 974 35.58 10.32 -59.66
N ARG A 975 34.63 10.39 -60.60
CA ARG A 975 34.89 10.91 -61.96
C ARG A 975 35.30 12.38 -61.93
N LEU A 976 34.61 13.20 -61.13
CA LEU A 976 34.95 14.60 -60.95
C LEU A 976 36.36 14.76 -60.35
N ASN A 977 36.70 13.95 -59.35
CA ASN A 977 38.04 13.93 -58.74
C ASN A 977 39.13 13.57 -59.78
N ALA A 978 38.85 12.60 -60.67
CA ALA A 978 39.76 12.21 -61.74
C ALA A 978 39.94 13.33 -62.78
N LYS A 979 38.85 14.00 -63.18
CA LYS A 979 38.86 15.14 -64.11
C LYS A 979 39.64 16.33 -63.54
N THR A 980 39.40 16.67 -62.27
CA THR A 980 40.17 17.71 -61.56
C THR A 980 41.66 17.35 -61.49
N LYS A 981 41.99 16.07 -61.26
CA LYS A 981 43.38 15.58 -61.21
C LYS A 981 44.08 15.62 -62.57
N GLU A 982 43.40 15.24 -63.65
CA GLU A 982 43.94 15.29 -65.00
C GLU A 982 44.18 16.72 -65.48
N MET A 983 43.24 17.64 -65.21
CA MET A 983 43.41 19.06 -65.53
C MET A 983 44.60 19.68 -64.76
N MET A 984 44.81 19.29 -63.50
CA MET A 984 45.97 19.72 -62.72
C MET A 984 47.29 19.11 -63.22
N LYS A 985 47.27 17.88 -63.75
CA LYS A 985 48.45 17.23 -64.32
C LYS A 985 48.86 17.85 -65.66
N LYS A 986 47.89 18.19 -66.52
CA LYS A 986 48.11 19.01 -67.73
C LYS A 986 48.57 20.43 -67.40
N ALA A 987 48.39 20.87 -66.14
CA ALA A 987 48.88 22.14 -65.64
C ALA A 987 50.32 22.14 -65.14
N GLY A 988 50.96 20.98 -65.02
CA GLY A 988 52.31 20.84 -64.51
C GLY A 988 53.21 20.11 -65.49
N GLU A 989 53.87 20.88 -66.36
CA GLU A 989 55.21 20.54 -66.88
C GLU A 989 55.90 21.76 -67.54
N ASN A 990 55.17 22.83 -67.89
CA ASN A 990 55.72 24.16 -68.14
C ASN A 990 54.72 25.20 -67.60
N GLY A 991 55.20 26.22 -66.88
CA GLY A 991 54.41 27.06 -65.98
C GLY A 991 53.03 27.53 -66.47
N MET A 992 52.06 27.47 -65.54
CA MET A 992 50.71 28.04 -65.57
C MET A 992 49.94 27.92 -66.90
N PRO A 993 49.11 26.88 -67.09
CA PRO A 993 47.87 27.11 -67.79
C PRO A 993 46.90 27.74 -66.80
N GLN A 994 46.47 28.96 -67.11
CA GLN A 994 45.19 29.43 -66.63
C GLN A 994 44.15 28.40 -67.07
N LEU A 995 43.66 27.58 -66.14
CA LEU A 995 42.43 26.84 -66.33
C LEU A 995 41.41 27.83 -66.89
N SER A 996 40.86 27.55 -68.08
CA SER A 996 39.90 28.45 -68.70
C SER A 996 38.71 28.65 -67.77
N ASP A 997 38.15 29.87 -67.78
CA ASP A 997 37.01 30.22 -66.93
C ASP A 997 35.84 29.24 -67.15
N ASP A 998 35.69 28.76 -68.40
CA ASP A 998 34.68 27.79 -68.80
C ASP A 998 34.96 26.38 -68.26
N ALA A 999 36.23 25.94 -68.19
CA ALA A 999 36.58 24.65 -67.60
C ALA A 999 36.31 24.62 -66.08
N LEU A 1000 36.58 25.73 -65.39
CA LEU A 1000 36.29 25.88 -63.96
C LEU A 1000 34.79 25.98 -63.67
N LYS A 1001 34.05 26.72 -64.51
CA LYS A 1001 32.58 26.75 -64.45
C LYS A 1001 31.97 25.37 -64.71
N SER A 1002 32.56 24.58 -65.62
CA SER A 1002 32.16 23.20 -65.86
C SER A 1002 32.37 22.31 -64.63
N LEU A 1003 33.53 22.40 -63.95
CA LEU A 1003 33.78 21.65 -62.71
C LEU A 1003 32.85 22.08 -61.57
N ALA A 1004 32.62 23.39 -61.42
CA ALA A 1004 31.67 23.92 -60.43
C ALA A 1004 30.25 23.44 -60.71
N PHE A 1005 29.82 23.45 -61.97
CA PHE A 1005 28.51 22.96 -62.39
C PHE A 1005 28.35 21.45 -62.16
N GLU A 1006 29.37 20.65 -62.50
CA GLU A 1006 29.35 19.21 -62.23
C GLU A 1006 29.31 18.91 -60.71
N GLN A 1007 30.07 19.65 -59.89
CA GLN A 1007 30.01 19.54 -58.42
C GLN A 1007 28.63 19.94 -57.87
N GLN A 1008 28.02 20.99 -58.44
CA GLN A 1008 26.68 21.47 -58.09
C GLN A 1008 25.60 20.44 -58.40
N MET A 1009 25.72 19.70 -59.50
CA MET A 1009 24.78 18.62 -59.84
C MET A 1009 24.87 17.47 -58.85
N ILE A 1010 26.08 17.08 -58.43
CA ILE A 1010 26.29 16.05 -57.39
C ILE A 1010 25.68 16.52 -56.07
N ARG A 1011 25.94 17.77 -55.67
CA ARG A 1011 25.36 18.36 -54.45
C ARG A 1011 23.84 18.39 -54.48
N ARG A 1012 23.23 18.85 -55.57
CA ARG A 1012 21.76 18.90 -55.69
C ARG A 1012 21.13 17.51 -55.62
N SER A 1013 21.81 16.50 -56.14
CA SER A 1013 21.39 15.12 -55.98
C SER A 1013 21.45 14.65 -54.51
N LEU A 1014 22.49 15.04 -53.79
CA LEU A 1014 22.64 14.81 -52.35
C LEU A 1014 21.66 15.61 -51.48
N GLU A 1015 21.30 16.83 -51.87
CA GLU A 1015 20.28 17.63 -51.20
C GLU A 1015 18.93 16.96 -51.26
N ARG A 1016 18.55 16.42 -52.43
CA ARG A 1016 17.33 15.61 -52.55
C ARG A 1016 17.35 14.38 -51.64
N MET A 1017 18.53 13.83 -51.31
CA MET A 1017 18.66 12.74 -50.32
C MET A 1017 18.60 13.24 -48.88
N ILE A 1018 19.23 14.37 -48.57
CA ILE A 1018 19.20 15.00 -47.24
C ILE A 1018 17.78 15.43 -46.87
N ASP A 1019 17.07 16.01 -47.83
CA ASP A 1019 15.69 16.46 -47.69
C ASP A 1019 14.72 15.28 -47.60
N ALA A 1020 15.19 14.07 -47.94
CA ALA A 1020 14.48 12.79 -47.80
C ALA A 1020 14.91 11.99 -46.54
N MET A 1021 15.65 12.59 -45.59
CA MET A 1021 16.08 11.94 -44.34
C MET A 1021 15.69 12.76 -43.11
N ASP A 1022 15.47 12.11 -41.96
CA ASP A 1022 15.15 12.80 -40.70
C ASP A 1022 16.27 13.80 -40.35
N PRO A 1023 15.97 15.10 -40.16
CA PRO A 1023 16.94 16.13 -39.79
C PRO A 1023 17.77 15.83 -38.53
N ASP A 1024 17.32 14.93 -37.66
CA ASP A 1024 18.06 14.57 -36.45
C ASP A 1024 18.81 13.23 -36.57
N SER A 1025 18.58 12.48 -37.66
CA SER A 1025 19.26 11.21 -37.88
C SER A 1025 20.76 11.39 -38.16
N GLU A 1026 21.56 10.46 -37.64
CA GLU A 1026 23.01 10.47 -37.85
C GLU A 1026 23.38 10.42 -39.36
N PRO A 1027 22.71 9.63 -40.22
CA PRO A 1027 22.93 9.67 -41.67
C PRO A 1027 22.64 11.05 -42.28
N ALA A 1028 21.55 11.71 -41.91
CA ALA A 1028 21.22 13.03 -42.45
C ALA A 1028 22.20 14.12 -42.00
N ARG A 1029 22.71 14.04 -40.76
CA ARG A 1029 23.74 14.96 -40.26
C ARG A 1029 25.03 14.81 -41.06
N ARG A 1030 25.47 13.57 -41.28
CA ARG A 1030 26.65 13.25 -42.09
C ARG A 1030 26.50 13.68 -43.55
N LEU A 1031 25.32 13.56 -44.17
CA LEU A 1031 25.09 14.07 -45.52
C LEU A 1031 25.04 15.61 -45.58
N ARG A 1032 24.51 16.28 -44.55
CA ARG A 1032 24.55 17.76 -44.46
C ARG A 1032 25.97 18.30 -44.41
N GLU A 1033 26.85 17.61 -43.68
CA GLU A 1033 28.29 17.92 -43.67
C GLU A 1033 28.89 17.77 -45.08
N LEU A 1034 28.57 16.66 -45.78
CA LEU A 1034 29.02 16.42 -47.15
C LEU A 1034 28.50 17.49 -48.13
N ARG A 1035 27.24 17.89 -48.03
CA ARG A 1035 26.64 18.96 -48.84
C ARG A 1035 27.35 20.30 -48.61
N SER A 1036 27.59 20.67 -47.35
CA SER A 1036 28.30 21.92 -47.03
C SER A 1036 29.71 21.91 -47.63
N GLU A 1037 30.38 20.76 -47.58
CA GLU A 1037 31.69 20.58 -48.18
C GLU A 1037 31.67 20.71 -49.72
N MET A 1038 30.63 20.20 -50.38
CA MET A 1038 30.43 20.39 -51.82
C MET A 1038 30.22 21.86 -52.21
N GLN A 1039 29.45 22.63 -51.44
CA GLN A 1039 29.27 24.07 -51.67
C GLN A 1039 30.58 24.84 -51.54
N ASN A 1040 31.42 24.45 -50.58
CA ASN A 1040 32.74 25.04 -50.43
C ASN A 1040 33.63 24.75 -51.66
N LEU A 1041 33.61 23.50 -52.17
CA LEU A 1041 34.36 23.13 -53.36
C LEU A 1041 33.86 23.87 -54.62
N GLU A 1042 32.54 24.03 -54.79
CA GLU A 1042 31.93 24.85 -55.86
C GLU A 1042 32.47 26.29 -55.82
N ALA A 1043 32.53 26.89 -54.63
CA ALA A 1043 33.04 28.25 -54.45
C ALA A 1043 34.55 28.36 -54.74
N GLU A 1044 35.36 27.34 -54.40
CA GLU A 1044 36.78 27.31 -54.73
C GLU A 1044 37.02 27.20 -56.25
N TYR A 1045 36.21 26.43 -56.97
CA TYR A 1045 36.24 26.39 -58.45
C TYR A 1045 35.94 27.76 -59.07
N LEU A 1046 34.88 28.43 -58.61
CA LEU A 1046 34.51 29.77 -59.10
C LEU A 1046 35.54 30.86 -58.73
N LYS A 1047 36.27 30.67 -57.63
CA LYS A 1047 37.38 31.55 -57.21
C LYS A 1047 38.71 31.20 -57.88
N LYS A 1048 38.73 30.26 -58.83
CA LYS A 1048 39.92 29.79 -59.56
C LYS A 1048 41.00 29.18 -58.67
N LYS A 1049 40.59 28.62 -57.53
CA LYS A 1049 41.49 27.99 -56.55
C LYS A 1049 41.37 26.48 -56.64
N VAL A 1050 42.11 25.88 -57.57
CA VAL A 1050 42.21 24.41 -57.69
C VAL A 1050 43.63 24.01 -57.30
N ASP A 1051 43.80 23.52 -56.07
CA ASP A 1051 45.09 23.12 -55.50
C ASP A 1051 45.05 21.67 -54.96
N SER A 1052 46.15 21.20 -54.36
CA SER A 1052 46.23 19.87 -53.76
C SER A 1052 45.27 19.68 -52.56
N LYS A 1053 44.83 20.78 -51.92
CA LYS A 1053 43.84 20.73 -50.83
C LYS A 1053 42.46 20.45 -51.38
N VAL A 1054 42.08 21.07 -52.50
CA VAL A 1054 40.82 20.76 -53.21
C VAL A 1054 40.76 19.28 -53.60
N GLN A 1055 41.84 18.71 -54.16
CA GLN A 1055 41.91 17.27 -54.47
C GLN A 1055 41.78 16.36 -53.24
N SER A 1056 42.40 16.75 -52.12
CA SER A 1056 42.35 15.97 -50.87
C SER A 1056 40.94 15.97 -50.28
N ARG A 1057 40.28 17.13 -50.27
CA ARG A 1057 38.89 17.30 -49.80
C ARG A 1057 37.92 16.52 -50.69
N GLN A 1058 38.11 16.59 -52.00
CA GLN A 1058 37.39 15.77 -52.99
C GLN A 1058 37.52 14.25 -52.75
N LYS A 1059 38.72 13.78 -52.38
CA LYS A 1059 38.96 12.37 -52.06
C LYS A 1059 38.25 11.95 -50.77
N ILE A 1060 38.33 12.76 -49.71
CA ILE A 1060 37.63 12.52 -48.43
C ILE A 1060 36.11 12.49 -48.65
N LEU A 1061 35.61 13.39 -49.49
CA LEU A 1061 34.19 13.45 -49.84
C LEU A 1061 33.71 12.15 -50.49
N HIS A 1062 34.52 11.57 -51.39
CA HIS A 1062 34.24 10.29 -52.02
C HIS A 1062 34.29 9.11 -51.03
N GLU A 1063 35.30 9.05 -50.16
CA GLU A 1063 35.43 8.02 -49.12
C GLU A 1063 34.24 8.05 -48.14
N ARG A 1064 33.82 9.24 -47.71
CA ARG A 1064 32.64 9.41 -46.84
C ARG A 1064 31.33 8.99 -47.51
N LEU A 1065 31.20 9.20 -48.82
CA LEU A 1065 30.04 8.70 -49.59
C LEU A 1065 30.02 7.16 -49.65
N LEU A 1066 31.18 6.50 -49.71
CA LEU A 1066 31.30 5.04 -49.65
C LEU A 1066 31.06 4.49 -48.24
N ASP A 1067 31.53 5.17 -47.19
CA ASP A 1067 31.29 4.77 -45.80
C ASP A 1067 29.79 4.81 -45.46
N MET A 1068 29.06 5.79 -46.00
CA MET A 1068 27.62 5.89 -45.83
C MET A 1068 26.88 4.65 -46.38
N GLN A 1069 27.35 4.15 -47.53
CA GLN A 1069 26.81 2.92 -48.13
C GLN A 1069 26.94 1.71 -47.21
N GLN A 1070 28.03 1.64 -46.42
CA GLN A 1070 28.30 0.52 -45.52
C GLN A 1070 27.61 0.67 -44.15
N ALA A 1071 27.49 1.90 -43.65
CA ALA A 1071 26.87 2.19 -42.35
C ALA A 1071 25.39 1.78 -42.31
N LEU A 1072 24.66 1.95 -43.41
CA LEU A 1072 23.26 1.52 -43.55
C LEU A 1072 23.03 -0.01 -43.40
N PHE A 1073 24.09 -0.83 -43.45
CA PHE A 1073 23.99 -2.29 -43.41
C PHE A 1073 24.62 -2.96 -42.18
N LYS A 1074 25.55 -2.30 -41.47
CA LYS A 1074 26.43 -2.98 -40.50
C LYS A 1074 25.85 -3.23 -39.10
N GLU A 1075 24.72 -2.62 -38.72
CA GLU A 1075 24.20 -2.75 -37.35
C GLU A 1075 23.32 -3.98 -37.08
N LYS A 1076 22.81 -4.69 -38.10
CA LYS A 1076 21.86 -5.81 -37.91
C LYS A 1076 22.42 -7.21 -38.21
N GLN A 1077 23.66 -7.36 -38.67
CA GLN A 1077 24.23 -8.67 -39.07
C GLN A 1077 25.05 -9.38 -37.97
N THR A 1078 25.31 -8.77 -36.81
CA THR A 1078 26.24 -9.34 -35.81
C THR A 1078 25.70 -10.49 -34.97
N THR A 1079 24.44 -10.90 -35.11
CA THR A 1079 23.86 -12.06 -34.40
C THR A 1079 23.95 -13.38 -35.14
N GLU A 1080 24.41 -13.43 -36.39
CA GLU A 1080 24.76 -14.68 -37.07
C GLU A 1080 26.20 -15.13 -36.72
N ARG A 1081 26.43 -15.47 -35.45
CA ARG A 1081 27.61 -16.26 -35.10
C ARG A 1081 27.28 -17.73 -35.34
N LYS A 1082 27.93 -18.29 -36.37
CA LYS A 1082 28.03 -19.74 -36.64
C LYS A 1082 28.25 -20.48 -35.33
N ALA A 1083 27.33 -21.36 -34.97
CA ALA A 1083 27.50 -22.29 -33.86
C ALA A 1083 28.65 -23.24 -34.20
N GLU A 1084 29.86 -22.93 -33.73
CA GLU A 1084 30.94 -23.92 -33.70
C GLU A 1084 30.64 -24.95 -32.60
N ARG A 1085 30.91 -26.21 -32.95
CA ARG A 1085 30.69 -27.41 -32.15
C ARG A 1085 31.18 -27.24 -30.71
N VAL A 1086 30.39 -27.70 -29.75
CA VAL A 1086 30.84 -27.98 -28.38
C VAL A 1086 32.00 -28.98 -28.45
N LYS A 1087 33.24 -28.51 -28.29
CA LYS A 1087 34.37 -29.40 -28.01
C LYS A 1087 34.18 -29.95 -26.59
N LYS A 1088 34.29 -31.28 -26.45
CA LYS A 1088 34.30 -32.00 -25.17
C LYS A 1088 35.18 -31.26 -24.16
N TYR A 1089 34.59 -30.88 -23.03
CA TYR A 1089 35.29 -30.28 -21.90
C TYR A 1089 36.22 -31.32 -21.28
N ALA A 1090 37.53 -31.13 -21.40
CA ALA A 1090 38.51 -31.82 -20.56
C ALA A 1090 38.81 -30.93 -19.35
N PRO A 1091 38.86 -31.47 -18.12
CA PRO A 1091 39.14 -30.66 -16.93
C PRO A 1091 40.52 -30.02 -17.05
N ALA A 1092 40.59 -28.71 -16.79
CA ALA A 1092 41.83 -27.94 -16.82
C ALA A 1092 42.80 -28.42 -15.72
N PRO A 1093 44.11 -28.57 -16.00
CA PRO A 1093 45.10 -28.83 -14.97
C PRO A 1093 45.30 -27.59 -14.09
N ALA A 1094 45.67 -27.82 -12.83
CA ALA A 1094 45.85 -26.81 -11.79
C ALA A 1094 46.77 -25.65 -12.25
N ALA A 1095 46.34 -24.42 -11.96
CA ALA A 1095 47.03 -23.19 -12.33
C ALA A 1095 48.45 -23.14 -11.75
N ALA A 1096 49.44 -22.93 -12.63
CA ALA A 1096 50.79 -22.54 -12.24
C ALA A 1096 50.80 -21.09 -11.70
N PRO A 1097 51.77 -20.71 -10.84
CA PRO A 1097 51.86 -19.36 -10.29
C PRO A 1097 52.13 -18.34 -11.40
N LEU A 1098 51.32 -17.27 -11.45
CA LEU A 1098 51.49 -16.15 -12.36
C LEU A 1098 52.82 -15.41 -12.11
N GLU A 1099 53.77 -15.55 -13.03
CA GLU A 1099 54.89 -14.61 -13.19
C GLU A 1099 54.36 -13.26 -13.66
N ALA A 1100 54.83 -12.19 -13.01
CA ALA A 1100 54.46 -10.82 -13.28
C ALA A 1100 54.94 -10.37 -14.67
N GLN A 1101 54.01 -10.28 -15.63
CA GLN A 1101 54.24 -9.53 -16.86
C GLN A 1101 54.17 -8.02 -16.59
N LYS A 1102 55.29 -7.34 -16.88
CA LYS A 1102 55.47 -5.89 -16.85
C LYS A 1102 54.40 -5.19 -17.70
N VAL A 1103 53.54 -4.41 -17.03
CA VAL A 1103 52.70 -3.40 -17.67
C VAL A 1103 53.53 -2.13 -17.86
N GLU A 1104 53.72 -1.73 -19.11
CA GLU A 1104 54.26 -0.41 -19.46
C GLU A 1104 53.35 0.69 -18.90
N LYS A 1105 53.92 1.53 -18.03
CA LYS A 1105 53.30 2.76 -17.51
C LYS A 1105 53.03 3.73 -18.68
N ARG A 1106 51.77 3.86 -19.08
CA ARG A 1106 51.29 5.07 -19.78
C ARG A 1106 51.07 6.17 -18.73
N GLU A 1107 51.96 7.14 -18.72
CA GLU A 1107 51.81 8.40 -17.98
C GLU A 1107 50.50 9.10 -18.41
N LEU A 1108 49.56 9.23 -17.48
CA LEU A 1108 48.42 10.13 -17.63
C LEU A 1108 48.92 11.58 -17.56
N LYS A 1109 49.09 12.22 -18.72
CA LYS A 1109 49.21 13.67 -18.83
C LYS A 1109 47.83 14.30 -18.57
N LEU A 1110 47.60 14.73 -17.34
CA LEU A 1110 46.40 15.45 -16.92
C LEU A 1110 46.76 16.90 -16.53
N ASP A 1111 47.29 17.68 -17.47
CA ASP A 1111 47.66 19.09 -17.21
C ASP A 1111 46.93 20.12 -18.10
N ASP A 1112 46.29 19.69 -19.20
CA ASP A 1112 45.70 20.64 -20.17
C ASP A 1112 44.17 20.76 -20.08
N ALA A 1113 43.47 19.79 -19.46
CA ALA A 1113 42.01 19.80 -19.39
C ALA A 1113 41.43 20.65 -18.23
N ILE A 1114 42.22 20.95 -17.20
CA ILE A 1114 41.73 21.64 -15.98
C ILE A 1114 42.03 23.16 -16.00
N LYS A 1115 42.94 23.62 -16.86
CA LYS A 1115 43.28 25.06 -16.95
C LYS A 1115 42.25 25.92 -17.71
N ASN A 1116 41.31 25.30 -18.42
CA ASN A 1116 40.41 26.01 -19.33
C ASN A 1116 38.95 26.13 -18.85
N GLU A 1117 38.61 25.61 -17.68
CA GLU A 1117 37.28 25.79 -17.07
C GLU A 1117 37.38 26.61 -15.79
N LYS A 1118 36.67 27.75 -15.73
CA LYS A 1118 36.68 28.65 -14.58
C LYS A 1118 35.79 28.10 -13.46
N TYR A 1119 36.37 27.38 -12.52
CA TYR A 1119 35.70 27.00 -11.28
C TYR A 1119 35.74 28.14 -10.25
N PRO A 1120 34.71 28.30 -9.39
CA PRO A 1120 34.76 29.23 -8.26
C PRO A 1120 35.88 28.82 -7.26
N ARG A 1121 36.64 29.79 -6.72
CA ARG A 1121 37.79 29.58 -5.81
C ARG A 1121 37.54 28.66 -4.61
N SER A 1122 36.28 28.48 -4.20
CA SER A 1122 35.91 27.56 -3.11
C SER A 1122 36.07 26.08 -3.48
N TYR A 1123 36.01 25.72 -4.77
CA TYR A 1123 36.10 24.34 -5.25
C TYR A 1123 37.51 23.91 -5.64
N GLU A 1124 38.42 24.84 -5.99
CA GLU A 1124 39.83 24.53 -6.31
C GLU A 1124 40.52 23.80 -5.15
N LYS A 1125 40.27 24.23 -3.90
CA LYS A 1125 40.92 23.68 -2.71
C LYS A 1125 40.44 22.26 -2.36
N ILE A 1126 39.21 21.92 -2.75
CA ILE A 1126 38.63 20.58 -2.55
C ILE A 1126 39.17 19.61 -3.60
N ILE A 1127 39.34 20.08 -4.83
CA ILE A 1127 39.96 19.32 -5.93
C ILE A 1127 41.43 19.03 -5.61
N GLU A 1128 42.18 20.02 -5.09
CA GLU A 1128 43.56 19.80 -4.62
C GLU A 1128 43.66 18.75 -3.51
N LEU A 1129 42.80 18.82 -2.49
CA LEU A 1129 42.78 17.86 -1.37
C LEU A 1129 42.37 16.44 -1.82
N TYR A 1130 41.46 16.34 -2.78
CA TYR A 1130 41.04 15.05 -3.36
C TYR A 1130 42.18 14.37 -4.13
N PHE A 1131 42.96 15.14 -4.92
CA PHE A 1131 44.10 14.58 -5.65
C PHE A 1131 45.34 14.34 -4.78
N GLU A 1132 45.51 15.08 -3.67
CA GLU A 1132 46.53 14.76 -2.66
C GLU A 1132 46.22 13.44 -1.93
N ALA A 1133 44.94 13.14 -1.68
CA ALA A 1133 44.51 11.87 -1.09
C ALA A 1133 44.75 10.68 -2.04
N ILE A 1134 44.52 10.87 -3.34
CA ILE A 1134 44.78 9.84 -4.37
C ILE A 1134 46.28 9.59 -4.58
N LYS A 1135 47.16 10.56 -4.33
CA LYS A 1135 48.62 10.37 -4.39
C LYS A 1135 49.21 9.63 -3.17
N LYS A 1136 48.44 9.46 -2.10
CA LYS A 1136 48.86 8.75 -0.87
C LYS A 1136 48.26 7.34 -0.73
N LEU A 1137 47.36 6.95 -1.63
CA LEU A 1137 46.93 5.57 -1.86
C LEU A 1137 47.77 4.97 -3.00
#